data_AF-A0A0E0M449-F1
#
_entry.id   AF-A0A0E0M449-F1
#
_cell.length_a   1.000
_cell.length_b   1.000
_cell.length_c   1.000
_cell.angle_alpha   90.00
_cell.angle_beta   90.00
_cell.angle_gamma   90.00
#
_symmetry.space_group_name_H-M   'P 1'
#
loop_
_entity.id
_entity.type
_entity.pdbx_description
1 polymer ?
#
loop_
_entity_poly.entity_id
_entity_poly.type
_entity_poly.pdbx_seq_one_letter_code
_entity_poly.pdbx_strand_id
1 'polypeptide(L)'
;MFRSSPKTAVPRYGNGTSNRLDGIGFIARDLTIENTAGAENDQAVALLSNSDNSVVYRCGIRAYQDTLYAKSNRQFYRECKISGTVDFIFGEATAVFQHCDIVARLPLHGQQNTITAQSRATATSTTGFSFQDCNIYADDDLRRAPAGSVETYLGRPWQPIKNTMPFSRVVFMECNISDVIDPKGWLPWEGRTDVSDIYYGEYENTGDGADVSGRVNWPSFHVIRDASEAAKFTVMNFIQGDKWIPKGTYSITNASHGNVILPSSPAKPNSSRDMVRSSPKTGVPRYGNGTSNRAPSVVYTAQWPLPARDDDAVLQQSSLPAADAVVAADGSGNYTTIAAVVAAVPLKSTKRYAIYIKKGTYNEIIAIGKNTWNLTLIGDGMEATIITGHQSVRGGVSSTCKTGTVTVDGIGFVARELTIENTAGAENDQAVALLSNSDASALYRCGIRAYQDTLYAKSNRQFYRDCKISGTVDFIFGDATAVFQHCDIIARLPLHGQQNITAQSRATATSTTVFSFQDCNIYADDDLRRAPAGSVETYLGRPWQPIQNTQPFSRVVFMECIMSNVIDPKGWRPWEGRTDIYYGEYKNTGDGADVSGRVKWTFPCHPRRIGGSQVHGGEVHPGGQVDSSNRGHMTYSITDASHGNVILPSSPAKPNSS
;
A
#
# COMPACT_ATOMS: atom_id res chain seq x y z
N MET A 1 -5.74 12.39 -15.66
CA MET A 1 -6.90 13.25 -15.34
C MET A 1 -7.80 13.31 -16.56
N PHE A 2 -8.91 12.57 -16.56
CA PHE A 2 -9.93 12.66 -17.62
C PHE A 2 -10.87 13.82 -17.27
N ARG A 3 -10.88 14.88 -18.11
CA ARG A 3 -11.77 16.03 -17.95
C ARG A 3 -12.89 15.96 -18.99
N SER A 4 -14.14 16.14 -18.55
CA SER A 4 -15.27 16.35 -19.45
C SER A 4 -15.87 17.73 -19.27
N SER A 5 -16.02 18.45 -20.39
CA SER A 5 -16.60 19.80 -20.43
C SER A 5 -18.13 19.78 -20.30
N PRO A 6 -18.75 20.82 -19.71
CA PRO A 6 -20.19 20.87 -19.53
C PRO A 6 -20.94 21.10 -20.86
N LYS A 7 -22.06 20.39 -21.04
CA LYS A 7 -23.10 20.74 -22.01
C LYS A 7 -24.49 20.64 -21.37
N THR A 8 -25.05 21.80 -21.06
CA THR A 8 -26.48 22.16 -21.00
C THR A 8 -27.48 21.06 -20.59
N ALA A 9 -28.08 21.23 -19.42
CA ALA A 9 -29.12 20.37 -18.87
C ALA A 9 -30.40 20.28 -19.75
N VAL A 10 -30.82 19.05 -20.04
CA VAL A 10 -32.21 18.65 -20.33
C VAL A 10 -32.38 17.22 -19.78
N PRO A 11 -33.42 16.90 -19.00
CA PRO A 11 -33.52 15.60 -18.31
C PRO A 11 -33.89 14.47 -19.28
N ARG A 12 -32.90 13.71 -19.73
CA ARG A 12 -33.08 12.34 -20.28
C ARG A 12 -31.93 11.45 -19.84
N TYR A 13 -32.26 10.34 -19.18
CA TYR A 13 -31.34 9.23 -18.90
C TYR A 13 -30.88 8.57 -20.21
N GLY A 14 -29.88 9.15 -20.89
CA GLY A 14 -29.46 8.67 -22.20
C GLY A 14 -28.58 9.60 -23.04
N ASN A 15 -27.51 10.16 -22.46
CA ASN A 15 -26.19 10.37 -23.11
C ASN A 15 -25.29 11.25 -22.23
N GLY A 16 -24.02 10.90 -22.05
CA GLY A 16 -22.99 11.89 -21.71
C GLY A 16 -22.20 11.75 -20.41
N THR A 17 -22.29 10.65 -19.63
CA THR A 17 -21.24 10.38 -18.65
C THR A 17 -19.96 9.94 -19.37
N SER A 18 -18.95 10.80 -19.36
CA SER A 18 -17.64 10.59 -20.01
C SER A 18 -16.89 9.38 -19.45
N ASN A 19 -17.06 9.09 -18.16
CA ASN A 19 -16.43 7.98 -17.44
C ASN A 19 -17.49 6.93 -17.06
N ARG A 20 -18.08 6.29 -18.07
CA ARG A 20 -19.02 5.17 -17.89
C ARG A 20 -18.30 3.83 -18.03
N LEU A 21 -18.45 2.97 -17.02
CA LEU A 21 -17.90 1.61 -17.01
C LEU A 21 -19.03 0.60 -17.23
N ASP A 22 -19.03 -0.06 -18.40
CA ASP A 22 -19.81 -1.27 -18.65
C ASP A 22 -18.83 -2.44 -18.89
N GLY A 23 -19.22 -3.65 -18.49
CA GLY A 23 -18.42 -4.88 -18.67
C GLY A 23 -18.18 -5.63 -17.36
N ILE A 24 -17.22 -6.56 -17.38
CA ILE A 24 -16.87 -7.40 -16.22
C ILE A 24 -15.37 -7.26 -15.96
N GLY A 25 -14.97 -7.17 -14.68
CA GLY A 25 -13.55 -7.18 -14.30
C GLY A 25 -12.81 -5.87 -14.56
N PHE A 26 -13.50 -4.73 -14.65
CA PHE A 26 -12.84 -3.44 -14.79
C PHE A 26 -11.97 -3.13 -13.57
N ILE A 27 -10.75 -2.61 -13.81
CA ILE A 27 -9.84 -2.17 -12.75
C ILE A 27 -9.39 -0.74 -13.03
N ALA A 28 -9.58 0.16 -12.07
CA ALA A 28 -8.91 1.46 -11.99
C ALA A 28 -7.98 1.49 -10.78
N ARG A 29 -6.77 2.06 -10.95
CA ARG A 29 -5.76 2.19 -9.90
C ARG A 29 -5.06 3.54 -9.96
N ASP A 30 -4.76 4.13 -8.80
CA ASP A 30 -3.83 5.26 -8.61
C ASP A 30 -4.12 6.52 -9.47
N LEU A 31 -5.39 6.84 -9.73
CA LEU A 31 -5.82 7.94 -10.59
C LEU A 31 -6.93 8.81 -9.97
N THR A 32 -7.18 10.01 -10.50
CA THR A 32 -8.35 10.83 -10.12
C THR A 32 -9.33 10.95 -11.28
N ILE A 33 -10.60 10.66 -10.98
CA ILE A 33 -11.77 10.83 -11.82
C ILE A 33 -12.58 12.00 -11.22
N GLU A 34 -12.81 13.04 -12.01
CA GLU A 34 -13.35 14.30 -11.52
C GLU A 34 -14.42 14.83 -12.47
N ASN A 35 -15.53 15.30 -11.91
CA ASN A 35 -16.50 16.13 -12.63
C ASN A 35 -16.50 17.52 -12.02
N THR A 36 -16.12 18.51 -12.85
CA THR A 36 -15.90 19.90 -12.44
C THR A 36 -17.12 20.80 -12.65
N ALA A 37 -18.33 20.23 -12.80
CA ALA A 37 -19.53 21.00 -13.14
C ALA A 37 -19.98 22.00 -12.06
N GLY A 38 -19.49 21.92 -10.83
CA GLY A 38 -19.94 22.79 -9.73
C GLY A 38 -21.12 22.20 -8.96
N ALA A 39 -21.51 22.85 -7.86
CA ALA A 39 -22.70 22.49 -7.08
C ALA A 39 -23.97 23.09 -7.69
N GLU A 40 -23.82 24.19 -8.42
CA GLU A 40 -24.85 24.98 -9.09
C GLU A 40 -25.41 24.36 -10.38
N ASN A 41 -24.92 23.17 -10.77
CA ASN A 41 -25.33 22.45 -11.97
C ASN A 41 -26.03 21.10 -11.67
N ASP A 42 -26.60 20.95 -10.46
CA ASP A 42 -27.33 19.77 -9.98
C ASP A 42 -26.52 18.46 -10.13
N GLN A 43 -27.12 17.37 -10.64
CA GLN A 43 -26.51 16.04 -10.69
C GLN A 43 -25.29 15.97 -11.64
N ALA A 44 -24.10 15.71 -11.09
CA ALA A 44 -22.84 15.76 -11.82
C ALA A 44 -21.93 14.53 -11.56
N VAL A 45 -22.31 13.38 -12.12
CA VAL A 45 -21.56 12.11 -11.96
C VAL A 45 -20.12 12.22 -12.46
N ALA A 46 -19.15 11.91 -11.59
CA ALA A 46 -17.74 11.74 -11.94
C ALA A 46 -17.45 10.33 -12.46
N LEU A 47 -18.00 9.30 -11.81
CA LEU A 47 -17.86 7.91 -12.20
C LEU A 47 -19.22 7.20 -12.21
N LEU A 48 -19.57 6.56 -13.33
CA LEU A 48 -20.70 5.64 -13.39
C LEU A 48 -20.16 4.22 -13.56
N SER A 49 -20.28 3.39 -12.52
CA SER A 49 -19.93 1.97 -12.61
C SER A 49 -21.19 1.11 -12.73
N ASN A 50 -21.34 0.47 -13.90
CA ASN A 50 -22.31 -0.57 -14.19
C ASN A 50 -21.61 -1.95 -14.29
N SER A 51 -20.32 -2.03 -13.92
CA SER A 51 -19.45 -3.18 -14.17
C SER A 51 -19.47 -4.19 -13.01
N ASP A 52 -19.67 -5.47 -13.34
CA ASP A 52 -19.57 -6.57 -12.38
C ASP A 52 -18.11 -6.95 -12.11
N ASN A 53 -17.81 -7.38 -10.89
CA ASN A 53 -16.47 -7.68 -10.42
C ASN A 53 -15.47 -6.53 -10.65
N SER A 54 -15.93 -5.27 -10.53
CA SER A 54 -15.06 -4.10 -10.73
C SER A 54 -14.27 -3.74 -9.48
N VAL A 55 -13.01 -3.35 -9.66
CA VAL A 55 -12.11 -2.87 -8.60
C VAL A 55 -11.71 -1.42 -8.89
N VAL A 56 -11.82 -0.55 -7.90
CA VAL A 56 -11.33 0.82 -7.95
C VAL A 56 -10.44 1.03 -6.74
N TYR A 57 -9.14 1.26 -6.97
CA TYR A 57 -8.12 1.18 -5.94
C TYR A 57 -7.25 2.44 -5.86
N ARG A 58 -7.17 3.10 -4.70
CA ARG A 58 -6.46 4.38 -4.54
C ARG A 58 -6.85 5.43 -5.58
N CYS A 59 -8.14 5.50 -5.89
CA CYS A 59 -8.65 6.51 -6.80
C CYS A 59 -9.24 7.70 -6.05
N GLY A 60 -9.02 8.91 -6.57
CA GLY A 60 -9.85 10.06 -6.27
C GLY A 60 -11.13 10.00 -7.10
N ILE A 61 -12.30 10.16 -6.49
CA ILE A 61 -13.59 10.29 -7.20
C ILE A 61 -14.29 11.54 -6.66
N ARG A 62 -14.33 12.61 -7.46
CA ARG A 62 -14.70 13.95 -6.95
C ARG A 62 -15.71 14.66 -7.83
N ALA A 63 -16.80 15.12 -7.23
CA ALA A 63 -17.71 16.10 -7.81
C ALA A 63 -18.46 16.83 -6.68
N TYR A 64 -19.74 17.13 -6.88
CA TYR A 64 -20.66 17.66 -5.88
C TYR A 64 -21.83 16.69 -5.71
N GLN A 65 -23.01 17.01 -6.24
CA GLN A 65 -24.15 16.12 -6.20
C GLN A 65 -23.96 14.91 -7.14
N ASP A 66 -24.42 13.73 -6.72
CA ASP A 66 -24.40 12.48 -7.49
C ASP A 66 -22.98 12.05 -7.94
N THR A 67 -21.93 12.27 -7.13
CA THR A 67 -20.51 12.06 -7.51
C THR A 67 -20.20 10.66 -8.07
N LEU A 68 -20.58 9.60 -7.35
CA LEU A 68 -20.32 8.20 -7.70
C LEU A 68 -21.64 7.45 -7.91
N TYR A 69 -21.94 7.10 -9.15
CA TYR A 69 -23.05 6.23 -9.49
C TYR A 69 -22.60 4.76 -9.50
N ALA A 70 -22.63 4.12 -8.33
CA ALA A 70 -22.45 2.67 -8.16
C ALA A 70 -23.75 1.95 -8.62
N LYS A 71 -23.95 1.95 -9.93
CA LYS A 71 -25.25 1.67 -10.56
C LYS A 71 -25.77 0.25 -10.33
N SER A 72 -24.97 -0.79 -10.57
CA SER A 72 -25.37 -2.19 -10.40
C SER A 72 -24.19 -3.15 -10.32
N ASN A 73 -24.46 -4.42 -10.02
CA ASN A 73 -23.50 -5.54 -9.95
C ASN A 73 -22.49 -5.42 -8.78
N ARG A 74 -21.49 -6.32 -8.72
CA ARG A 74 -20.51 -6.37 -7.64
C ARG A 74 -19.36 -5.40 -7.88
N GLN A 75 -19.04 -4.59 -6.88
CA GLN A 75 -18.02 -3.54 -6.99
C GLN A 75 -17.20 -3.46 -5.70
N PHE A 76 -15.91 -3.21 -5.84
CA PHE A 76 -14.99 -3.04 -4.71
C PHE A 76 -14.18 -1.76 -4.85
N TYR A 77 -14.36 -0.84 -3.90
CA TYR A 77 -13.63 0.40 -3.81
C TYR A 77 -12.70 0.29 -2.60
N ARG A 78 -11.38 0.35 -2.81
CA ARG A 78 -10.39 0.21 -1.74
C ARG A 78 -9.44 1.41 -1.71
N GLU A 79 -9.13 1.95 -0.53
CA GLU A 79 -8.22 3.10 -0.34
C GLU A 79 -8.58 4.35 -1.19
N CYS A 80 -9.85 4.51 -1.61
CA CYS A 80 -10.29 5.61 -2.46
C CYS A 80 -10.64 6.86 -1.63
N LYS A 81 -10.42 8.05 -2.21
CA LYS A 81 -10.93 9.33 -1.67
C LYS A 81 -12.11 9.81 -2.49
N ILE A 82 -13.32 9.67 -1.94
CA ILE A 82 -14.59 9.95 -2.60
C ILE A 82 -15.21 11.20 -1.96
N SER A 83 -15.46 12.25 -2.73
CA SER A 83 -15.91 13.54 -2.19
C SER A 83 -17.05 14.18 -2.99
N GLY A 84 -18.10 14.61 -2.28
CA GLY A 84 -19.27 15.26 -2.89
C GLY A 84 -20.21 15.89 -1.85
N THR A 85 -21.44 16.20 -2.24
CA THR A 85 -22.42 16.95 -1.41
C THR A 85 -23.71 16.16 -1.15
N VAL A 86 -24.64 16.22 -2.10
CA VAL A 86 -25.94 15.53 -2.05
C VAL A 86 -25.84 14.18 -2.76
N ASP A 87 -26.32 13.13 -2.11
CA ASP A 87 -26.46 11.76 -2.66
C ASP A 87 -25.18 11.24 -3.34
N PHE A 88 -24.00 11.60 -2.80
CA PHE A 88 -22.78 11.54 -3.60
C PHE A 88 -22.20 10.13 -3.81
N ILE A 89 -22.72 9.11 -3.13
CA ILE A 89 -22.55 7.69 -3.46
C ILE A 89 -23.94 7.05 -3.61
N PHE A 90 -24.37 6.75 -4.83
CA PHE A 90 -25.74 6.33 -5.11
C PHE A 90 -25.86 5.16 -6.09
N GLY A 91 -27.02 4.50 -6.09
CA GLY A 91 -27.35 3.42 -7.02
C GLY A 91 -27.73 2.08 -6.35
N GLU A 92 -27.72 1.01 -7.15
CA GLU A 92 -28.19 -0.34 -6.78
C GLU A 92 -27.07 -1.40 -6.73
N ALA A 93 -25.79 -1.04 -6.87
CA ALA A 93 -24.71 -2.03 -6.78
C ALA A 93 -24.69 -2.79 -5.43
N THR A 94 -24.15 -4.02 -5.45
CA THR A 94 -23.60 -4.65 -4.25
C THR A 94 -22.16 -4.19 -4.13
N ALA A 95 -21.94 -3.11 -3.40
CA ALA A 95 -20.64 -2.44 -3.34
C ALA A 95 -20.04 -2.49 -1.92
N VAL A 96 -18.73 -2.79 -1.84
CA VAL A 96 -17.95 -2.57 -0.63
C VAL A 96 -16.96 -1.44 -0.84
N PHE A 97 -16.94 -0.51 0.10
CA PHE A 97 -15.96 0.56 0.26
C PHE A 97 -15.09 0.20 1.47
N GLN A 98 -13.78 0.10 1.29
CA GLN A 98 -12.87 -0.39 2.33
C GLN A 98 -11.62 0.49 2.41
N HIS A 99 -11.22 0.94 3.62
CA HIS A 99 -10.09 1.88 3.81
C HIS A 99 -10.27 3.22 3.08
N CYS A 100 -11.51 3.63 2.78
CA CYS A 100 -11.80 4.81 1.97
C CYS A 100 -11.94 6.09 2.81
N ASP A 101 -11.50 7.21 2.26
CA ASP A 101 -11.84 8.55 2.73
C ASP A 101 -13.14 9.01 2.06
N ILE A 102 -14.17 9.25 2.85
CA ILE A 102 -15.51 9.66 2.39
C ILE A 102 -15.76 11.09 2.89
N VAL A 103 -15.73 12.05 1.97
CA VAL A 103 -15.53 13.46 2.31
C VAL A 103 -16.71 14.33 1.88
N ALA A 104 -17.46 14.83 2.87
CA ALA A 104 -18.60 15.70 2.66
C ALA A 104 -18.14 17.15 2.41
N ARG A 105 -18.52 17.71 1.27
CA ARG A 105 -18.16 19.07 0.83
C ARG A 105 -19.27 20.06 1.15
N LEU A 106 -19.01 21.36 1.02
CA LEU A 106 -20.02 22.42 1.20
C LEU A 106 -21.08 22.37 0.08
N PRO A 107 -22.37 22.10 0.39
CA PRO A 107 -23.46 22.16 -0.59
C PRO A 107 -23.90 23.61 -0.85
N LEU A 108 -24.90 23.80 -1.72
CA LEU A 108 -25.51 25.12 -1.88
C LEU A 108 -26.26 25.55 -0.62
N HIS A 109 -26.44 26.87 -0.45
CA HIS A 109 -27.15 27.42 0.70
C HIS A 109 -28.58 26.86 0.80
N GLY A 110 -28.92 26.26 1.95
CA GLY A 110 -30.21 25.64 2.21
C GLY A 110 -30.34 24.17 1.78
N GLN A 111 -29.28 23.58 1.23
CA GLN A 111 -29.17 22.13 1.04
C GLN A 111 -28.53 21.45 2.26
N GLN A 112 -28.80 20.15 2.38
CA GLN A 112 -28.18 19.21 3.32
C GLN A 112 -27.29 18.24 2.54
N ASN A 113 -26.28 17.66 3.20
CA ASN A 113 -25.46 16.61 2.59
C ASN A 113 -26.01 15.22 2.91
N THR A 114 -25.89 14.30 1.95
CA THR A 114 -26.23 12.88 2.10
C THR A 114 -25.13 12.05 1.46
N ILE A 115 -24.40 11.27 2.27
CA ILE A 115 -23.28 10.46 1.77
C ILE A 115 -23.79 9.37 0.84
N THR A 116 -24.81 8.61 1.28
CA THR A 116 -25.37 7.51 0.50
C THR A 116 -26.81 7.76 0.06
N ALA A 117 -27.10 7.36 -1.18
CA ALA A 117 -28.44 7.29 -1.74
C ALA A 117 -28.63 5.92 -2.44
N GLN A 118 -28.74 4.88 -1.61
CA GLN A 118 -28.79 3.49 -2.06
C GLN A 118 -30.23 3.08 -2.39
N SER A 119 -30.44 2.34 -3.49
CA SER A 119 -31.73 1.78 -3.90
C SER A 119 -31.67 0.28 -4.15
N ARG A 120 -32.74 -0.45 -3.91
CA ARG A 120 -32.91 -1.87 -4.24
C ARG A 120 -34.22 -2.07 -4.99
N ALA A 121 -34.27 -3.01 -5.93
CA ALA A 121 -35.49 -3.35 -6.67
C ALA A 121 -36.59 -3.96 -5.78
N THR A 122 -36.21 -4.70 -4.72
CA THR A 122 -37.15 -5.36 -3.79
C THR A 122 -36.58 -5.43 -2.37
N ALA A 123 -37.46 -5.61 -1.38
CA ALA A 123 -37.08 -5.93 0.01
C ALA A 123 -36.22 -7.21 0.15
N THR A 124 -36.26 -8.12 -0.84
CA THR A 124 -35.48 -9.37 -0.88
C THR A 124 -34.16 -9.26 -1.64
N SER A 125 -33.93 -8.19 -2.43
CA SER A 125 -32.68 -8.03 -3.19
C SER A 125 -31.46 -8.02 -2.26
N THR A 126 -30.40 -8.73 -2.62
CA THR A 126 -29.17 -8.79 -1.80
C THR A 126 -28.29 -7.56 -1.94
N THR A 127 -28.56 -6.67 -2.90
CA THR A 127 -27.79 -5.45 -3.16
C THR A 127 -27.83 -4.45 -1.99
N GLY A 128 -26.86 -3.53 -1.97
CA GLY A 128 -26.60 -2.60 -0.87
C GLY A 128 -25.16 -2.11 -0.85
N PHE A 129 -24.87 -1.13 0.00
CA PHE A 129 -23.51 -0.63 0.23
C PHE A 129 -23.00 -1.03 1.61
N SER A 130 -21.71 -1.39 1.69
CA SER A 130 -21.01 -1.58 2.96
C SER A 130 -19.74 -0.73 2.97
N PHE A 131 -19.55 0.03 4.05
CA PHE A 131 -18.36 0.82 4.33
C PHE A 131 -17.63 0.16 5.48
N GLN A 132 -16.36 -0.20 5.27
CA GLN A 132 -15.51 -0.96 6.18
C GLN A 132 -14.23 -0.16 6.44
N ASP A 133 -13.94 0.17 7.70
CA ASP A 133 -12.73 0.91 8.09
C ASP A 133 -12.52 2.19 7.25
N CYS A 134 -13.59 2.95 7.07
CA CYS A 134 -13.58 4.20 6.28
C CYS A 134 -13.50 5.42 7.21
N ASN A 135 -12.90 6.50 6.73
CA ASN A 135 -12.93 7.80 7.42
C ASN A 135 -14.06 8.65 6.83
N ILE A 136 -14.97 9.14 7.65
CA ILE A 136 -16.08 10.00 7.26
C ILE A 136 -15.88 11.38 7.88
N TYR A 137 -15.62 12.39 7.05
CA TYR A 137 -15.27 13.74 7.52
C TYR A 137 -15.69 14.86 6.55
N ALA A 138 -15.72 16.10 7.05
CA ALA A 138 -15.96 17.29 6.25
C ALA A 138 -14.70 17.72 5.46
N ASP A 139 -14.86 18.15 4.22
CA ASP A 139 -13.83 18.87 3.47
C ASP A 139 -13.58 20.25 4.10
N ASP A 140 -12.48 20.90 3.73
CA ASP A 140 -12.10 22.22 4.25
C ASP A 140 -13.07 23.32 3.86
N ASP A 141 -13.89 23.17 2.81
CA ASP A 141 -14.96 24.12 2.47
C ASP A 141 -16.11 24.05 3.49
N LEU A 142 -16.58 22.83 3.81
CA LEU A 142 -17.63 22.58 4.82
C LEU A 142 -17.16 22.91 6.25
N ARG A 143 -15.91 22.55 6.61
CA ARG A 143 -15.29 22.91 7.91
C ARG A 143 -15.19 24.41 8.17
N ARG A 144 -15.19 25.23 7.10
CA ARG A 144 -15.14 26.71 7.18
C ARG A 144 -16.51 27.36 7.10
N ALA A 145 -17.57 26.61 6.82
CA ALA A 145 -18.94 27.11 6.95
C ALA A 145 -19.29 27.34 8.44
N PRO A 146 -20.27 28.22 8.75
CA PRO A 146 -20.72 28.41 10.12
C PRO A 146 -21.17 27.10 10.75
N ALA A 147 -20.77 26.83 12.00
CA ALA A 147 -21.12 25.61 12.70
C ALA A 147 -22.65 25.41 12.75
N GLY A 148 -23.13 24.23 12.35
CA GLY A 148 -24.56 23.91 12.24
C GLY A 148 -25.29 24.51 11.04
N SER A 149 -24.60 25.15 10.08
CA SER A 149 -25.26 25.70 8.86
C SER A 149 -25.65 24.66 7.81
N VAL A 150 -25.13 23.43 7.91
CA VAL A 150 -25.38 22.32 6.99
C VAL A 150 -25.54 21.04 7.80
N GLU A 151 -26.71 20.40 7.71
CA GLU A 151 -26.89 19.04 8.22
C GLU A 151 -26.23 18.04 7.24
N THR A 152 -25.46 17.07 7.75
CA THR A 152 -24.85 16.01 6.94
C THR A 152 -25.25 14.64 7.47
N TYR A 153 -25.71 13.76 6.58
CA TYR A 153 -26.26 12.45 6.92
C TYR A 153 -25.46 11.31 6.25
N LEU A 154 -25.33 10.17 6.95
CA LEU A 154 -24.78 8.91 6.42
C LEU A 154 -25.54 8.43 5.18
N GLY A 155 -26.84 8.75 5.09
CA GLY A 155 -27.58 8.65 3.84
C GLY A 155 -29.09 8.72 3.98
N ARG A 156 -29.73 8.44 2.84
CA ARG A 156 -31.18 8.33 2.66
C ARG A 156 -31.52 7.26 1.62
N PRO A 157 -32.74 6.70 1.61
CA PRO A 157 -33.07 5.62 0.68
C PRO A 157 -33.45 6.22 -0.68
N TRP A 158 -32.75 5.83 -1.76
CA TRP A 158 -33.02 6.39 -3.09
C TRP A 158 -34.21 5.72 -3.76
N GLN A 159 -35.04 6.53 -4.39
CA GLN A 159 -36.20 6.10 -5.16
C GLN A 159 -36.02 6.39 -6.66
N PRO A 160 -35.50 5.44 -7.46
CA PRO A 160 -35.34 5.62 -8.91
C PRO A 160 -36.68 5.69 -9.67
N ILE A 161 -37.75 5.08 -9.14
CA ILE A 161 -39.10 5.09 -9.71
C ILE A 161 -40.05 5.80 -8.74
N LYS A 162 -40.56 6.98 -9.12
CA LYS A 162 -41.49 7.76 -8.27
C LYS A 162 -42.70 6.91 -7.85
N ASN A 163 -43.15 7.11 -6.61
CA ASN A 163 -44.35 6.49 -6.00
C ASN A 163 -44.31 4.97 -5.76
N THR A 164 -43.17 4.30 -5.92
CA THR A 164 -42.95 2.92 -5.41
C THR A 164 -42.61 2.92 -3.90
N MET A 165 -42.26 1.76 -3.35
CA MET A 165 -41.60 1.64 -2.03
C MET A 165 -40.08 1.76 -2.19
N PRO A 166 -39.38 2.61 -1.40
CA PRO A 166 -37.94 2.71 -1.45
C PRO A 166 -37.31 1.59 -0.60
N PHE A 167 -36.81 0.55 -1.27
CA PHE A 167 -35.99 -0.47 -0.62
C PHE A 167 -34.54 0.02 -0.60
N SER A 168 -33.85 -0.09 0.53
CA SER A 168 -32.45 0.37 0.67
C SER A 168 -31.69 -0.53 1.65
N ARG A 169 -30.36 -0.57 1.52
CA ARG A 169 -29.45 -1.28 2.42
C ARG A 169 -28.08 -0.61 2.45
N VAL A 170 -27.70 -0.07 3.60
CA VAL A 170 -26.38 0.54 3.83
C VAL A 170 -25.87 0.13 5.21
N VAL A 171 -24.59 -0.23 5.31
CA VAL A 171 -23.92 -0.50 6.60
C VAL A 171 -22.61 0.27 6.67
N PHE A 172 -22.41 1.02 7.76
CA PHE A 172 -21.13 1.57 8.15
C PHE A 172 -20.59 0.74 9.31
N MET A 173 -19.43 0.10 9.11
CA MET A 173 -18.83 -0.78 10.09
C MET A 173 -17.33 -0.48 10.28
N GLU A 174 -16.90 -0.44 11.54
CA GLU A 174 -15.51 -0.14 11.96
C GLU A 174 -15.00 1.22 11.45
N CYS A 175 -15.90 2.13 11.06
CA CYS A 175 -15.54 3.41 10.45
C CYS A 175 -15.23 4.49 11.51
N ASN A 176 -14.31 5.40 11.18
CA ASN A 176 -14.08 6.62 11.96
C ASN A 176 -14.98 7.75 11.42
N ILE A 177 -15.97 8.16 12.21
CA ILE A 177 -16.98 9.15 11.87
C ILE A 177 -16.72 10.43 12.68
N SER A 178 -16.37 11.53 12.00
CA SER A 178 -16.18 12.83 12.65
C SER A 178 -17.52 13.50 12.99
N ASP A 179 -17.45 14.55 13.80
CA ASP A 179 -18.54 15.47 14.20
C ASP A 179 -19.33 16.14 13.06
N VAL A 180 -18.98 15.88 11.79
CA VAL A 180 -19.75 16.35 10.62
C VAL A 180 -21.14 15.73 10.55
N ILE A 181 -21.31 14.50 11.03
CA ILE A 181 -22.58 13.77 10.93
C ILE A 181 -23.58 14.29 11.96
N ASP A 182 -24.75 14.72 11.49
CA ASP A 182 -25.88 15.09 12.34
C ASP A 182 -26.25 13.91 13.27
N PRO A 183 -26.54 14.14 14.57
CA PRO A 183 -26.83 13.05 15.51
C PRO A 183 -27.89 12.05 15.05
N LYS A 184 -28.91 12.48 14.28
CA LYS A 184 -29.94 11.62 13.67
C LYS A 184 -29.32 10.56 12.76
N GLY A 185 -28.19 10.87 12.12
CA GLY A 185 -27.37 10.03 11.24
C GLY A 185 -27.99 9.74 9.87
N TRP A 186 -29.30 9.54 9.81
CA TRP A 186 -30.02 9.10 8.62
C TRP A 186 -31.20 10.02 8.33
N LEU A 187 -31.47 10.27 7.05
CA LEU A 187 -32.52 11.15 6.57
C LEU A 187 -33.55 10.36 5.75
N PRO A 188 -34.86 10.56 5.92
CA PRO A 188 -35.84 9.90 5.08
C PRO A 188 -35.83 10.50 3.66
N TRP A 189 -36.38 9.77 2.68
CA TRP A 189 -36.56 10.36 1.35
C TRP A 189 -37.60 11.49 1.39
N GLU A 190 -37.40 12.53 0.58
CA GLU A 190 -38.25 13.72 0.61
C GLU A 190 -39.72 13.39 0.35
N GLY A 191 -40.62 13.94 1.17
CA GLY A 191 -42.07 13.67 1.11
C GLY A 191 -42.49 12.27 1.59
N ARG A 192 -41.58 11.49 2.22
CA ARG A 192 -41.87 10.15 2.75
C ARG A 192 -41.44 10.04 4.22
N THR A 193 -42.26 9.35 5.02
CA THR A 193 -41.94 8.97 6.41
C THR A 193 -41.86 7.46 6.61
N ASP A 194 -42.32 6.68 5.62
CA ASP A 194 -42.22 5.23 5.66
C ASP A 194 -40.80 4.77 5.30
N VAL A 195 -40.19 4.11 6.27
CA VAL A 195 -38.82 3.57 6.27
C VAL A 195 -38.82 2.10 6.65
N SER A 196 -39.98 1.42 6.63
CA SER A 196 -40.12 0.06 7.16
C SER A 196 -39.29 -1.00 6.43
N ASP A 197 -39.13 -0.90 5.10
CA ASP A 197 -38.45 -1.90 4.26
C ASP A 197 -36.98 -1.57 3.90
N ILE A 198 -36.32 -0.69 4.65
CA ILE A 198 -34.87 -0.42 4.52
C ILE A 198 -34.07 -1.19 5.59
N TYR A 199 -32.74 -1.23 5.44
CA TYR A 199 -31.84 -1.76 6.46
C TYR A 199 -30.64 -0.81 6.57
N TYR A 200 -30.56 -0.05 7.66
CA TYR A 200 -29.41 0.81 7.97
C TYR A 200 -28.70 0.32 9.22
N GLY A 201 -27.43 -0.08 9.04
CA GLY A 201 -26.61 -0.70 10.07
C GLY A 201 -25.41 0.16 10.46
N GLU A 202 -25.15 0.24 11.76
CA GLU A 202 -23.90 0.77 12.32
C GLU A 202 -23.28 -0.28 13.25
N TYR A 203 -21.99 -0.60 13.05
CA TYR A 203 -21.25 -1.62 13.82
C TYR A 203 -19.87 -1.11 14.22
N GLU A 204 -19.57 -1.04 15.52
CA GLU A 204 -18.23 -0.69 16.06
C GLU A 204 -17.57 0.56 15.42
N ASN A 205 -18.38 1.53 14.98
CA ASN A 205 -17.88 2.81 14.50
C ASN A 205 -17.29 3.64 15.66
N THR A 206 -16.30 4.48 15.37
CA THR A 206 -15.57 5.32 16.33
C THR A 206 -15.53 6.77 15.87
N GLY A 207 -15.06 7.69 16.72
CA GLY A 207 -15.02 9.13 16.42
C GLY A 207 -16.24 9.91 16.91
N ASP A 208 -16.14 11.23 16.87
CA ASP A 208 -17.07 12.15 17.56
C ASP A 208 -18.51 12.12 17.00
N GLY A 209 -18.70 11.73 15.73
CA GLY A 209 -20.02 11.55 15.11
C GLY A 209 -20.57 10.11 15.16
N ALA A 210 -19.83 9.17 15.76
CA ALA A 210 -20.24 7.76 15.84
C ALA A 210 -21.20 7.43 16.99
N ASP A 211 -21.54 8.40 17.87
CA ASP A 211 -22.52 8.14 18.91
C ASP A 211 -23.91 7.85 18.31
N VAL A 212 -24.36 6.62 18.51
CA VAL A 212 -25.66 6.14 18.04
C VAL A 212 -26.83 6.58 18.93
N SER A 213 -26.58 7.22 20.07
CA SER A 213 -27.63 7.61 21.04
C SER A 213 -28.64 8.62 20.49
N GLY A 214 -28.19 9.49 19.58
CA GLY A 214 -29.02 10.51 18.91
C GLY A 214 -29.67 10.06 17.60
N ARG A 215 -29.44 8.82 17.16
CA ARG A 215 -29.88 8.33 15.84
C ARG A 215 -31.39 8.23 15.72
N VAL A 216 -31.87 8.23 14.49
CA VAL A 216 -33.29 8.03 14.16
C VAL A 216 -33.89 6.79 14.85
N ASN A 217 -35.05 6.96 15.48
CA ASN A 217 -35.81 5.87 16.10
C ASN A 217 -36.63 5.11 15.03
N TRP A 218 -35.95 4.53 14.04
CA TRP A 218 -36.58 3.76 12.97
C TRP A 218 -36.49 2.25 13.27
N PRO A 219 -37.54 1.46 13.01
CA PRO A 219 -37.50 0.01 13.21
C PRO A 219 -36.50 -0.71 12.27
N SER A 220 -36.12 -0.04 11.19
CA SER A 220 -35.16 -0.43 10.15
C SER A 220 -33.73 0.11 10.38
N PHE A 221 -33.52 0.88 11.45
CA PHE A 221 -32.19 1.26 11.91
C PHE A 221 -31.69 0.21 12.92
N HIS A 222 -30.44 -0.19 12.77
CA HIS A 222 -29.84 -1.29 13.50
C HIS A 222 -28.46 -0.90 14.03
N VAL A 223 -28.37 -0.71 15.35
CA VAL A 223 -27.08 -0.77 16.06
C VAL A 223 -26.69 -2.26 16.11
N ILE A 224 -25.83 -2.68 15.19
CA ILE A 224 -25.38 -4.06 15.08
C ILE A 224 -24.44 -4.34 16.24
N ARG A 225 -24.74 -5.38 17.03
CA ARG A 225 -23.93 -5.82 18.18
C ARG A 225 -23.37 -7.23 18.04
N ASP A 226 -23.84 -7.98 17.04
CA ASP A 226 -23.35 -9.32 16.75
C ASP A 226 -22.40 -9.26 15.56
N ALA A 227 -21.15 -9.65 15.79
CA ALA A 227 -20.13 -9.85 14.76
C ALA A 227 -20.62 -10.79 13.65
N SER A 228 -21.50 -11.76 13.94
CA SER A 228 -22.06 -12.67 12.94
C SER A 228 -23.05 -11.98 11.98
N GLU A 229 -23.70 -10.90 12.42
CA GLU A 229 -24.55 -10.06 11.58
C GLU A 229 -23.68 -9.13 10.73
N ALA A 230 -22.72 -8.43 11.33
CA ALA A 230 -21.76 -7.57 10.62
C ALA A 230 -20.94 -8.36 9.57
N ALA A 231 -20.58 -9.62 9.87
CA ALA A 231 -19.87 -10.50 8.96
C ALA A 231 -20.56 -10.68 7.60
N LYS A 232 -21.89 -10.56 7.52
CA LYS A 232 -22.67 -10.67 6.28
C LYS A 232 -22.33 -9.58 5.26
N PHE A 233 -21.83 -8.43 5.72
CA PHE A 233 -21.52 -7.24 4.93
C PHE A 233 -20.05 -7.17 4.48
N THR A 234 -19.18 -8.04 5.00
CA THR A 234 -17.75 -8.12 4.63
C THR A 234 -17.50 -8.45 3.16
N VAL A 235 -16.33 -8.09 2.63
CA VAL A 235 -15.89 -8.38 1.26
C VAL A 235 -16.15 -9.83 0.82
N MET A 236 -15.84 -10.82 1.67
CA MET A 236 -16.04 -12.24 1.32
C MET A 236 -17.52 -12.65 1.30
N ASN A 237 -18.33 -12.21 2.25
CA ASN A 237 -19.73 -12.66 2.31
C ASN A 237 -20.65 -11.85 1.38
N PHE A 238 -20.46 -10.54 1.31
CA PHE A 238 -21.38 -9.62 0.64
C PHE A 238 -21.19 -9.60 -0.88
N ILE A 239 -19.93 -9.48 -1.34
CA ILE A 239 -19.57 -9.42 -2.77
C ILE A 239 -18.83 -10.65 -3.27
N GLN A 240 -18.52 -11.63 -2.41
CA GLN A 240 -17.76 -12.84 -2.77
C GLN A 240 -16.40 -12.51 -3.39
N GLY A 241 -15.74 -11.48 -2.84
CA GLY A 241 -14.51 -10.90 -3.39
C GLY A 241 -13.35 -11.89 -3.49
N ASP A 242 -13.33 -12.92 -2.64
CA ASP A 242 -12.36 -14.02 -2.65
C ASP A 242 -12.31 -14.81 -3.98
N LYS A 243 -13.38 -14.70 -4.78
CA LYS A 243 -13.57 -15.43 -6.05
C LYS A 243 -13.14 -14.64 -7.29
N TRP A 244 -13.04 -13.31 -7.20
CA TRP A 244 -12.86 -12.46 -8.39
C TRP A 244 -11.93 -11.25 -8.20
N ILE A 245 -11.66 -10.81 -6.98
CA ILE A 245 -10.63 -9.80 -6.73
C ILE A 245 -9.26 -10.47 -6.91
N PRO A 246 -8.35 -9.92 -7.76
CA PRO A 246 -7.04 -10.52 -7.98
C PRO A 246 -6.22 -10.64 -6.69
N LYS A 247 -5.77 -11.86 -6.40
CA LYS A 247 -4.99 -12.19 -5.19
C LYS A 247 -3.57 -11.62 -5.31
N GLY A 248 -3.08 -10.97 -4.26
CA GLY A 248 -1.73 -10.38 -4.23
C GLY A 248 -1.60 -9.02 -4.91
N THR A 249 -2.68 -8.23 -4.96
CA THR A 249 -2.64 -6.84 -5.48
C THR A 249 -3.64 -5.93 -4.77
N TYR A 250 -4.77 -6.50 -4.36
CA TYR A 250 -5.83 -5.83 -3.61
C TYR A 250 -6.10 -6.71 -2.39
N SER A 251 -5.32 -6.52 -1.32
CA SER A 251 -5.43 -7.33 -0.10
C SER A 251 -6.82 -7.19 0.51
N ILE A 252 -7.59 -8.28 0.47
CA ILE A 252 -8.88 -8.35 1.16
C ILE A 252 -8.58 -8.38 2.66
N THR A 253 -8.68 -7.23 3.32
CA THR A 253 -8.73 -7.20 4.79
C THR A 253 -10.12 -7.64 5.20
N ASN A 254 -10.21 -8.65 6.06
CA ASN A 254 -11.47 -8.88 6.77
C ASN A 254 -11.66 -7.78 7.80
N ALA A 255 -12.89 -7.32 7.94
CA ALA A 255 -13.34 -6.61 9.13
C ALA A 255 -12.82 -7.32 10.39
N SER A 256 -12.42 -6.54 11.38
CA SER A 256 -11.49 -6.89 12.44
C SER A 256 -12.03 -7.83 13.52
N HIS A 257 -13.02 -8.67 13.20
CA HIS A 257 -13.64 -9.59 14.15
C HIS A 257 -12.61 -10.39 14.96
N GLY A 258 -12.78 -10.27 16.28
CA GLY A 258 -12.12 -11.11 17.27
C GLY A 258 -12.49 -12.58 17.11
N ASN A 259 -11.67 -13.44 17.70
CA ASN A 259 -11.76 -14.89 17.56
C ASN A 259 -13.14 -15.47 17.92
N VAL A 260 -13.96 -15.78 16.90
CA VAL A 260 -15.05 -16.76 17.03
C VAL A 260 -14.96 -17.75 15.87
N ILE A 261 -14.27 -18.87 16.10
CA ILE A 261 -14.37 -20.05 15.24
C ILE A 261 -15.73 -20.69 15.51
N LEU A 262 -16.70 -20.49 14.62
CA LEU A 262 -17.88 -21.35 14.56
C LEU A 262 -17.54 -22.58 13.69
N PRO A 263 -17.52 -23.80 14.24
CA PRO A 263 -17.21 -24.98 13.46
C PRO A 263 -18.37 -25.33 12.52
N SER A 264 -18.10 -25.33 11.22
CA SER A 264 -19.01 -25.87 10.21
C SER A 264 -19.26 -27.36 10.47
N SER A 265 -20.49 -27.72 10.83
CA SER A 265 -20.91 -29.13 10.94
C SER A 265 -21.53 -29.62 9.63
N PRO A 266 -21.04 -30.72 9.04
CA PRO A 266 -21.85 -31.66 8.29
C PRO A 266 -22.63 -32.57 9.25
N ALA A 267 -23.69 -33.20 8.77
CA ALA A 267 -24.60 -33.99 9.60
C ALA A 267 -24.01 -35.31 10.15
N LYS A 268 -24.56 -35.73 11.30
CA LYS A 268 -24.34 -36.98 12.06
C LYS A 268 -24.95 -38.22 11.36
N PRO A 269 -24.77 -39.48 11.86
CA PRO A 269 -24.17 -39.94 13.13
C PRO A 269 -22.91 -40.83 12.93
N ASN A 270 -22.31 -41.57 13.88
CA ASN A 270 -22.60 -42.01 15.27
C ASN A 270 -21.23 -42.22 16.02
N SER A 271 -21.05 -42.55 17.31
CA SER A 271 -21.91 -42.78 18.49
C SER A 271 -21.06 -42.78 19.79
N SER A 272 -21.68 -42.47 20.95
CA SER A 272 -21.31 -42.86 22.33
C SER A 272 -19.92 -42.53 22.95
N ARG A 273 -19.96 -41.99 24.20
CA ARG A 273 -18.92 -42.01 25.27
C ARG A 273 -17.67 -41.11 25.04
N ASP A 274 -17.09 -40.40 26.02
CA ASP A 274 -17.36 -40.23 27.47
C ASP A 274 -17.03 -38.79 27.95
N MET A 275 -17.49 -38.42 29.17
CA MET A 275 -17.13 -37.15 29.85
C MET A 275 -15.83 -37.26 30.66
N VAL A 276 -15.03 -36.18 30.77
CA VAL A 276 -14.36 -35.73 32.03
C VAL A 276 -14.07 -34.22 31.97
N ARG A 277 -14.16 -33.54 33.13
CA ARG A 277 -13.87 -32.10 33.37
C ARG A 277 -12.39 -31.82 33.69
N SER A 278 -11.92 -30.58 33.50
CA SER A 278 -11.34 -29.76 34.60
C SER A 278 -10.98 -28.33 34.17
N SER A 279 -10.98 -27.41 35.15
CA SER A 279 -10.77 -25.96 35.01
C SER A 279 -9.31 -25.56 35.36
N PRO A 280 -8.85 -24.34 35.03
CA PRO A 280 -7.41 -24.02 34.94
C PRO A 280 -6.78 -23.58 36.27
N LYS A 281 -5.44 -23.61 36.32
CA LYS A 281 -4.63 -22.88 37.31
C LYS A 281 -3.60 -21.98 36.63
N THR A 282 -3.48 -20.78 37.17
CA THR A 282 -2.51 -19.74 36.77
C THR A 282 -1.12 -20.04 37.34
N GLY A 283 -0.08 -19.62 36.62
CA GLY A 283 1.32 -19.75 37.07
C GLY A 283 2.26 -18.87 36.25
N VAL A 284 2.73 -17.78 36.86
CA VAL A 284 3.74 -16.88 36.28
C VAL A 284 5.15 -17.38 36.65
N PRO A 285 6.08 -17.55 35.69
CA PRO A 285 7.50 -17.76 36.00
C PRO A 285 8.30 -16.45 36.01
N ARG A 286 9.25 -16.37 36.95
CA ARG A 286 10.22 -15.27 37.09
C ARG A 286 11.37 -15.40 36.08
N TYR A 287 12.03 -14.28 35.80
CA TYR A 287 13.34 -14.27 35.14
C TYR A 287 14.41 -15.00 35.97
N GLY A 288 15.22 -15.82 35.30
CA GLY A 288 16.47 -16.38 35.81
C GLY A 288 17.55 -16.24 34.74
N ASN A 289 18.70 -15.67 35.10
CA ASN A 289 19.79 -15.36 34.17
C ASN A 289 20.74 -16.57 34.06
N GLY A 290 21.05 -17.05 32.85
CA GLY A 290 21.87 -18.25 32.66
C GLY A 290 22.32 -18.46 31.22
N THR A 291 23.63 -18.34 30.98
CA THR A 291 24.27 -18.47 29.67
C THR A 291 24.39 -19.93 29.22
N SER A 292 23.86 -20.29 28.05
CA SER A 292 24.26 -21.51 27.32
C SER A 292 23.94 -21.41 25.83
N ASN A 293 24.97 -21.42 24.99
CA ASN A 293 24.83 -21.52 23.54
C ASN A 293 24.46 -22.96 23.12
N ARG A 294 23.17 -23.21 22.87
CA ARG A 294 22.70 -24.28 21.99
C ARG A 294 21.50 -23.79 21.21
N ALA A 295 21.70 -23.44 19.93
CA ALA A 295 20.59 -23.24 19.01
C ALA A 295 19.93 -24.59 18.74
N PRO A 296 18.64 -24.79 19.04
CA PRO A 296 17.91 -25.97 18.57
C PRO A 296 17.67 -25.84 17.07
N SER A 297 17.99 -26.88 16.32
CA SER A 297 17.68 -27.00 14.89
C SER A 297 16.18 -27.19 14.69
N VAL A 298 15.40 -26.11 14.83
CA VAL A 298 13.98 -26.10 14.49
C VAL A 298 13.85 -25.85 13.00
N VAL A 299 13.40 -26.88 12.28
CA VAL A 299 12.91 -26.72 10.91
C VAL A 299 11.62 -25.92 10.98
N TYR A 300 11.70 -24.62 10.69
CA TYR A 300 10.53 -23.78 10.50
C TYR A 300 9.82 -24.16 9.20
N THR A 301 8.91 -25.14 9.26
CA THR A 301 7.82 -25.24 8.30
C THR A 301 6.84 -24.10 8.56
N ALA A 302 7.21 -22.90 8.11
CA ALA A 302 6.33 -21.74 8.15
C ALA A 302 5.12 -22.01 7.24
N GLN A 303 3.96 -22.29 7.84
CA GLN A 303 2.69 -22.24 7.12
C GLN A 303 2.37 -20.77 6.82
N TRP A 304 2.59 -20.39 5.56
CA TRP A 304 2.18 -19.11 5.01
C TRP A 304 0.66 -19.09 4.73
N PRO A 305 -0.02 -17.93 4.78
CA PRO A 305 0.53 -16.57 5.00
C PRO A 305 0.49 -16.12 6.47
N LEU A 306 1.37 -15.19 6.83
CA LEU A 306 1.28 -14.44 8.10
C LEU A 306 0.14 -13.41 8.02
N PRO A 307 -0.65 -13.19 9.09
CA PRO A 307 -1.67 -12.15 9.12
C PRO A 307 -1.03 -10.76 9.25
N ALA A 308 -1.43 -9.82 8.39
CA ALA A 308 -0.97 -8.43 8.39
C ALA A 308 -1.65 -7.59 9.51
N ARG A 309 -1.54 -8.00 10.77
CA ARG A 309 -2.36 -7.44 11.88
C ARG A 309 -1.66 -6.48 12.85
N ASP A 310 -0.32 -6.35 12.84
CA ASP A 310 0.40 -5.54 13.85
C ASP A 310 1.21 -4.34 13.29
N ASP A 311 1.58 -4.32 12.00
CA ASP A 311 2.42 -3.24 11.42
C ASP A 311 1.62 -2.00 10.96
N ASP A 312 0.30 -2.09 10.91
CA ASP A 312 -0.61 -1.10 10.31
C ASP A 312 -0.91 0.09 11.25
N ALA A 313 -1.07 -0.20 12.55
CA ALA A 313 -1.68 0.71 13.54
C ALA A 313 -0.89 2.00 13.85
N VAL A 314 0.41 2.06 13.53
CA VAL A 314 1.27 3.23 13.86
C VAL A 314 1.33 4.26 12.71
N LEU A 315 1.09 3.84 11.47
CA LEU A 315 1.19 4.71 10.29
C LEU A 315 -0.18 5.13 9.74
N GLN A 316 -1.21 4.31 9.92
CA GLN A 316 -2.56 4.52 9.39
C GLN A 316 -3.46 5.42 10.26
N GLN A 317 -2.98 6.01 11.36
CA GLN A 317 -3.80 6.94 12.16
C GLN A 317 -4.36 8.06 11.27
N SER A 318 -5.69 8.02 11.08
CA SER A 318 -6.40 8.80 10.06
C SER A 318 -6.59 10.27 10.46
N SER A 319 -6.61 10.56 11.75
CA SER A 319 -6.34 11.92 12.23
C SER A 319 -4.88 12.30 11.94
N LEU A 320 -4.65 13.55 11.55
CA LEU A 320 -3.34 14.17 11.73
C LEU A 320 -3.08 14.19 13.25
N PRO A 321 -2.02 13.54 13.77
CA PRO A 321 -1.69 13.69 15.19
C PRO A 321 -1.50 15.18 15.48
N ALA A 322 -1.96 15.64 16.65
CA ALA A 322 -1.88 17.04 17.05
C ALA A 322 -0.43 17.55 16.87
N ALA A 323 -0.24 18.47 15.93
CA ALA A 323 1.08 18.92 15.53
C ALA A 323 1.67 19.83 16.60
N ASP A 324 2.90 19.55 17.04
CA ASP A 324 3.66 20.41 17.95
C ASP A 324 4.08 21.73 17.28
N ALA A 325 4.16 21.74 15.94
CA ALA A 325 4.38 22.95 15.14
C ALA A 325 3.77 22.83 13.74
N VAL A 326 3.34 23.97 13.20
CA VAL A 326 2.84 24.13 11.82
C VAL A 326 3.80 24.98 10.99
N VAL A 327 4.19 24.48 9.82
CA VAL A 327 4.90 25.24 8.77
C VAL A 327 3.90 25.63 7.69
N ALA A 328 3.92 26.89 7.27
CA ALA A 328 3.17 27.36 6.12
C ALA A 328 3.91 28.51 5.42
N ALA A 329 4.25 28.33 4.14
CA ALA A 329 4.96 29.34 3.34
C ALA A 329 4.21 30.68 3.20
N ASP A 330 2.89 30.68 3.38
CA ASP A 330 2.03 31.87 3.36
C ASP A 330 1.99 32.64 4.71
N GLY A 331 2.72 32.18 5.73
CA GLY A 331 2.73 32.77 7.07
C GLY A 331 1.55 32.37 7.97
N SER A 332 0.66 31.47 7.54
CA SER A 332 -0.50 31.00 8.31
C SER A 332 -0.18 29.85 9.31
N GLY A 333 1.11 29.66 9.62
CA GLY A 333 1.64 28.64 10.54
C GLY A 333 2.51 29.28 11.62
N ASN A 334 3.13 28.45 12.47
CA ASN A 334 4.10 28.91 13.48
C ASN A 334 5.45 29.28 12.84
N TYR A 335 5.78 28.67 11.70
CA TYR A 335 7.01 28.89 10.94
C TYR A 335 6.70 29.01 9.44
N THR A 336 7.55 29.74 8.71
CA THR A 336 7.45 29.85 7.24
C THR A 336 8.34 28.88 6.47
N THR A 337 9.35 28.30 7.13
CA THR A 337 10.31 27.36 6.54
C THR A 337 10.46 26.11 7.40
N ILE A 338 10.75 24.97 6.78
CA ILE A 338 10.91 23.68 7.45
C ILE A 338 12.23 23.66 8.22
N ALA A 339 13.30 24.24 7.67
CA ALA A 339 14.60 24.32 8.34
C ALA A 339 14.54 25.08 9.68
N ALA A 340 13.72 26.14 9.78
CA ALA A 340 13.59 26.91 11.02
C ALA A 340 12.94 26.11 12.15
N VAL A 341 11.87 25.36 11.86
CA VAL A 341 11.23 24.49 12.86
C VAL A 341 12.11 23.28 13.21
N VAL A 342 12.80 22.68 12.24
CA VAL A 342 13.73 21.56 12.49
C VAL A 342 14.87 21.98 13.43
N ALA A 343 15.37 23.21 13.31
CA ALA A 343 16.36 23.78 14.23
C ALA A 343 15.83 24.01 15.67
N ALA A 344 14.51 24.15 15.83
CA ALA A 344 13.84 24.35 17.11
C ALA A 344 13.37 23.05 17.80
N VAL A 345 13.45 21.89 17.13
CA VAL A 345 13.00 20.60 17.69
C VAL A 345 13.80 20.23 18.96
N PRO A 346 13.13 19.85 20.07
CA PRO A 346 13.80 19.38 21.29
C PRO A 346 14.72 18.18 21.03
N LEU A 347 16.03 18.40 21.23
CA LEU A 347 17.04 17.36 20.98
C LEU A 347 16.91 16.19 21.94
N LYS A 348 17.07 14.98 21.41
CA LYS A 348 17.04 13.67 22.09
C LYS A 348 15.74 13.42 22.87
N SER A 349 14.64 14.03 22.43
CA SER A 349 13.31 13.77 22.98
C SER A 349 12.91 12.30 22.84
N THR A 350 12.42 11.70 23.92
CA THR A 350 11.75 10.39 23.90
C THR A 350 10.29 10.49 23.47
N LYS A 351 9.70 11.70 23.46
CA LYS A 351 8.40 11.99 22.85
C LYS A 351 8.59 12.26 21.36
N ARG A 352 7.66 11.76 20.55
CA ARG A 352 7.54 12.11 19.13
C ARG A 352 7.17 13.60 19.01
N TYR A 353 7.84 14.30 18.09
CA TYR A 353 7.57 15.72 17.78
C TYR A 353 7.04 15.80 16.36
N ALA A 354 5.81 16.26 16.18
CA ALA A 354 5.11 16.29 14.90
C ALA A 354 5.11 17.71 14.29
N ILE A 355 5.70 17.83 13.10
CA ILE A 355 5.66 19.04 12.27
C ILE A 355 4.65 18.80 11.16
N TYR A 356 3.57 19.58 11.15
CA TYR A 356 2.63 19.65 10.03
C TYR A 356 3.08 20.74 9.06
N ILE A 357 3.16 20.41 7.77
CA ILE A 357 3.68 21.25 6.70
C ILE A 357 2.55 21.43 5.68
N LYS A 358 1.95 22.61 5.67
CA LYS A 358 0.87 22.93 4.72
C LYS A 358 1.38 22.86 3.28
N LYS A 359 0.45 22.64 2.35
CA LYS A 359 0.67 22.58 0.90
C LYS A 359 1.54 23.72 0.40
N GLY A 360 2.41 23.42 -0.55
CA GLY A 360 3.39 24.34 -1.11
C GLY A 360 4.67 23.62 -1.52
N THR A 361 5.52 24.35 -2.24
CA THR A 361 6.84 23.89 -2.66
C THR A 361 7.90 24.60 -1.82
N TYR A 362 8.60 23.85 -0.98
CA TYR A 362 9.63 24.31 -0.06
C TYR A 362 11.00 24.01 -0.67
N ASN A 363 11.62 25.02 -1.27
CA ASN A 363 12.97 24.93 -1.85
C ASN A 363 14.02 25.08 -0.75
N GLU A 364 14.24 23.99 0.00
CA GLU A 364 15.05 23.94 1.21
C GLU A 364 15.92 22.67 1.24
N ILE A 365 17.18 22.81 1.67
CA ILE A 365 18.05 21.67 1.95
C ILE A 365 18.01 21.42 3.46
N ILE A 366 17.50 20.25 3.86
CA ILE A 366 17.13 19.95 5.25
C ILE A 366 18.05 18.87 5.83
N ALA A 367 18.67 19.16 6.98
CA ALA A 367 19.51 18.22 7.72
C ALA A 367 18.95 17.92 9.11
N ILE A 368 18.38 16.72 9.28
CA ILE A 368 17.87 16.21 10.55
C ILE A 368 19.02 15.44 11.23
N GLY A 369 19.82 16.16 12.02
CA GLY A 369 21.03 15.62 12.63
C GLY A 369 20.79 14.52 13.68
N LYS A 370 21.83 13.75 13.99
CA LYS A 370 21.84 12.59 14.92
C LYS A 370 21.25 12.81 16.32
N ASN A 371 21.05 14.06 16.74
CA ASN A 371 20.46 14.42 18.03
C ASN A 371 18.95 14.72 17.95
N THR A 372 18.36 14.80 16.76
CA THR A 372 16.95 15.14 16.56
C THR A 372 16.14 13.85 16.46
N TRP A 373 15.64 13.35 17.59
CA TRP A 373 15.00 12.03 17.70
C TRP A 373 13.48 12.11 17.59
N ASN A 374 12.86 11.04 17.08
CA ASN A 374 11.41 10.86 17.00
C ASN A 374 10.69 12.00 16.28
N LEU A 375 11.34 12.63 15.31
CA LEU A 375 10.74 13.69 14.48
C LEU A 375 9.76 13.09 13.47
N THR A 376 8.56 13.65 13.35
CA THR A 376 7.61 13.35 12.28
C THR A 376 7.41 14.59 11.41
N LEU A 377 7.53 14.43 10.09
CA LEU A 377 7.06 15.42 9.10
C LEU A 377 5.74 14.94 8.48
N ILE A 378 4.77 15.83 8.34
CA ILE A 378 3.42 15.51 7.85
C ILE A 378 3.00 16.58 6.84
N GLY A 379 2.72 16.21 5.59
CA GLY A 379 2.21 17.14 4.58
C GLY A 379 0.69 17.11 4.41
N ASP A 380 0.18 17.95 3.51
CA ASP A 380 -1.22 17.98 3.04
C ASP A 380 -1.53 16.92 1.97
N GLY A 381 -0.55 16.10 1.60
CA GLY A 381 -0.64 15.09 0.56
C GLY A 381 0.61 15.06 -0.31
N MET A 382 0.93 13.88 -0.83
CA MET A 382 2.12 13.64 -1.67
C MET A 382 2.28 14.63 -2.85
N GLU A 383 1.19 15.04 -3.49
CA GLU A 383 1.21 16.03 -4.60
C GLU A 383 0.93 17.49 -4.14
N ALA A 384 0.70 17.71 -2.84
CA ALA A 384 0.35 19.01 -2.27
C ALA A 384 1.52 19.67 -1.52
N THR A 385 2.31 18.88 -0.78
CA THR A 385 3.47 19.35 -0.01
C THR A 385 4.75 18.76 -0.61
N ILE A 386 5.60 19.62 -1.18
CA ILE A 386 6.82 19.21 -1.90
C ILE A 386 8.03 19.88 -1.24
N ILE A 387 9.01 19.08 -0.81
CA ILE A 387 10.34 19.55 -0.38
C ILE A 387 11.30 19.32 -1.55
N THR A 388 11.88 20.39 -2.08
CA THR A 388 12.64 20.37 -3.33
C THR A 388 14.06 20.91 -3.17
N GLY A 389 14.99 20.32 -3.90
CA GLY A 389 16.37 20.75 -4.03
C GLY A 389 16.92 20.40 -5.41
N HIS A 390 18.17 20.77 -5.69
CA HIS A 390 18.82 20.56 -7.00
C HIS A 390 20.33 20.27 -6.86
N GLN A 391 20.78 19.86 -5.68
CA GLN A 391 22.19 19.60 -5.41
C GLN A 391 22.66 18.31 -6.10
N SER A 392 23.84 18.34 -6.71
CA SER A 392 24.39 17.19 -7.45
C SER A 392 25.92 17.18 -7.44
N VAL A 393 26.50 16.01 -7.69
CA VAL A 393 27.97 15.87 -7.76
C VAL A 393 28.54 16.64 -8.94
N ARG A 394 27.91 16.57 -10.13
CA ARG A 394 28.36 17.37 -11.29
C ARG A 394 28.16 18.88 -11.09
N GLY A 395 27.15 19.27 -10.31
CA GLY A 395 26.92 20.64 -9.85
C GLY A 395 27.95 21.17 -8.84
N GLY A 396 29.01 20.40 -8.53
CA GLY A 396 30.13 20.82 -7.68
C GLY A 396 30.01 20.41 -6.21
N VAL A 397 28.99 19.63 -5.82
CA VAL A 397 28.90 19.10 -4.45
C VAL A 397 29.89 17.95 -4.27
N SER A 398 30.72 18.01 -3.23
CA SER A 398 31.92 17.17 -3.09
C SER A 398 31.69 15.65 -3.00
N SER A 399 30.45 15.18 -2.89
CA SER A 399 30.10 13.77 -2.58
C SER A 399 28.59 13.54 -2.59
N THR A 400 28.12 12.40 -3.10
CA THR A 400 26.71 11.95 -3.08
C THR A 400 26.02 12.11 -1.73
N CYS A 401 26.69 11.81 -0.61
CA CYS A 401 26.09 11.94 0.73
C CYS A 401 25.75 13.38 1.14
N LYS A 402 26.21 14.39 0.39
CA LYS A 402 25.91 15.81 0.60
C LYS A 402 24.94 16.38 -0.42
N THR A 403 24.45 15.61 -1.40
CA THR A 403 23.49 16.09 -2.41
C THR A 403 22.03 15.94 -1.99
N GLY A 404 21.78 15.33 -0.82
CA GLY A 404 20.45 15.06 -0.30
C GLY A 404 19.64 16.32 -0.04
N THR A 405 18.49 16.46 -0.71
CA THR A 405 17.50 17.51 -0.40
C THR A 405 17.01 17.38 1.05
N VAL A 406 16.77 16.15 1.51
CA VAL A 406 16.58 15.82 2.92
C VAL A 406 17.61 14.77 3.34
N THR A 407 18.32 15.03 4.44
CA THR A 407 19.27 14.10 5.06
C THR A 407 18.86 13.81 6.52
N VAL A 408 18.82 12.54 6.91
CA VAL A 408 18.30 12.10 8.22
C VAL A 408 19.28 11.18 8.94
N ASP A 409 19.85 11.65 10.04
CA ASP A 409 20.70 10.89 10.97
C ASP A 409 20.02 10.60 12.32
N GLY A 410 18.95 11.34 12.66
CA GLY A 410 18.21 11.17 13.92
C GLY A 410 17.29 9.96 13.92
N ILE A 411 17.29 9.17 14.99
CA ILE A 411 16.50 7.93 15.10
C ILE A 411 14.99 8.17 15.20
N GLY A 412 14.18 7.19 14.78
CA GLY A 412 12.72 7.20 14.92
C GLY A 412 11.99 8.18 13.99
N PHE A 413 12.68 8.67 12.95
CA PHE A 413 12.15 9.61 11.96
C PHE A 413 10.94 9.04 11.22
N VAL A 414 9.89 9.85 11.05
CA VAL A 414 8.73 9.52 10.22
C VAL A 414 8.45 10.63 9.22
N ALA A 415 8.08 10.27 7.99
CA ALA A 415 7.45 11.19 7.05
C ALA A 415 6.11 10.62 6.58
N ARG A 416 5.08 11.46 6.44
CA ARG A 416 3.85 11.09 5.74
C ARG A 416 3.28 12.21 4.88
N GLU A 417 2.57 11.84 3.81
CA GLU A 417 1.77 12.76 2.99
C GLU A 417 2.55 13.92 2.36
N LEU A 418 3.76 13.67 1.87
CA LEU A 418 4.60 14.69 1.22
C LEU A 418 5.50 14.08 0.15
N THR A 419 6.04 14.91 -0.74
CA THR A 419 7.10 14.54 -1.67
C THR A 419 8.44 15.15 -1.25
N ILE A 420 9.51 14.37 -1.38
CA ILE A 420 10.90 14.84 -1.34
C ILE A 420 11.48 14.63 -2.74
N GLU A 421 12.02 15.69 -3.34
CA GLU A 421 12.56 15.61 -4.70
C GLU A 421 13.94 16.26 -4.87
N ASN A 422 14.70 15.75 -5.83
CA ASN A 422 15.89 16.44 -6.34
C ASN A 422 15.74 16.65 -7.86
N THR A 423 15.77 17.92 -8.25
CA THR A 423 15.47 18.41 -9.60
C THR A 423 16.70 18.60 -10.48
N ALA A 424 17.87 18.14 -10.05
CA ALA A 424 19.13 18.34 -10.78
C ALA A 424 19.19 17.75 -12.20
N GLY A 425 18.33 16.77 -12.55
CA GLY A 425 18.32 16.15 -13.88
C GLY A 425 19.25 14.94 -14.03
N ALA A 426 19.08 14.18 -15.12
CA ALA A 426 19.87 12.98 -15.41
C ALA A 426 21.30 13.30 -15.89
N GLU A 427 21.50 14.52 -16.39
CA GLU A 427 22.73 15.07 -16.92
C GLU A 427 23.71 15.56 -15.84
N ASN A 428 23.31 15.50 -14.56
CA ASN A 428 24.07 16.03 -13.43
C ASN A 428 24.66 14.96 -12.47
N ASP A 429 24.71 13.70 -12.93
CA ASP A 429 25.19 12.55 -12.16
C ASP A 429 24.43 12.38 -10.82
N GLN A 430 25.12 12.04 -9.71
CA GLN A 430 24.46 11.69 -8.45
C GLN A 430 23.73 12.88 -7.80
N ALA A 431 22.42 12.75 -7.58
CA ALA A 431 21.55 13.80 -7.05
C ALA A 431 20.47 13.23 -6.12
N VAL A 432 20.79 13.10 -4.83
CA VAL A 432 19.93 12.44 -3.84
C VAL A 432 18.71 13.31 -3.49
N ALA A 433 17.52 12.72 -3.50
CA ALA A 433 16.32 13.34 -2.93
C ALA A 433 16.29 13.13 -1.41
N LEU A 434 16.30 11.86 -0.97
CA LEU A 434 16.31 11.48 0.44
C LEU A 434 17.54 10.63 0.77
N LEU A 435 18.30 11.03 1.79
CA LEU A 435 19.27 10.20 2.48
C LEU A 435 18.73 9.83 3.86
N SER A 436 18.40 8.56 4.07
CA SER A 436 18.06 8.04 5.40
C SER A 436 19.21 7.20 5.95
N ASN A 437 19.75 7.67 7.07
CA ASN A 437 20.68 6.98 7.95
C ASN A 437 20.03 6.71 9.34
N SER A 438 18.73 7.01 9.49
CA SER A 438 17.96 6.80 10.71
C SER A 438 17.72 5.33 10.98
N ASP A 439 17.82 4.91 12.24
CA ASP A 439 17.27 3.63 12.70
C ASP A 439 15.79 3.78 13.07
N ALA A 440 15.02 2.72 12.83
CA ALA A 440 13.56 2.67 13.02
C ALA A 440 12.82 3.84 12.34
N SER A 441 13.23 4.23 11.12
CA SER A 441 12.50 5.23 10.34
C SER A 441 11.38 4.61 9.51
N ALA A 442 10.26 5.34 9.36
CA ALA A 442 9.16 4.93 8.50
C ALA A 442 8.68 6.06 7.57
N LEU A 443 8.38 5.74 6.31
CA LEU A 443 7.79 6.66 5.35
C LEU A 443 6.47 6.09 4.84
N TYR A 444 5.41 6.91 4.86
CA TYR A 444 4.04 6.49 4.53
C TYR A 444 3.39 7.44 3.53
N ARG A 445 2.87 6.94 2.41
CA ARG A 445 2.26 7.77 1.34
C ARG A 445 3.15 8.95 0.94
N CYS A 446 4.44 8.68 0.74
CA CYS A 446 5.45 9.68 0.39
C CYS A 446 5.95 9.53 -1.05
N GLY A 447 6.21 10.65 -1.71
CA GLY A 447 6.91 10.70 -2.99
C GLY A 447 8.41 10.87 -2.77
N ILE A 448 9.23 10.11 -3.49
CA ILE A 448 10.70 10.23 -3.46
C ILE A 448 11.19 10.19 -4.91
N ARG A 449 11.49 11.35 -5.50
CA ARG A 449 11.73 11.46 -6.95
C ARG A 449 12.99 12.25 -7.32
N ALA A 450 13.83 11.66 -8.16
CA ALA A 450 14.92 12.36 -8.84
C ALA A 450 15.27 11.63 -10.13
N TYR A 451 16.56 11.45 -10.41
CA TYR A 451 17.09 10.64 -11.50
C TYR A 451 18.09 9.62 -10.92
N GLN A 452 19.39 9.89 -11.01
CA GLN A 452 20.41 9.02 -10.44
C GLN A 452 20.52 9.19 -8.91
N ASP A 453 20.70 8.07 -8.19
CA ASP A 453 20.90 8.03 -6.73
C ASP A 453 19.73 8.64 -5.92
N THR A 454 18.48 8.49 -6.38
CA THR A 454 17.29 9.16 -5.80
C THR A 454 17.11 8.93 -4.28
N LEU A 455 17.11 7.66 -3.84
CA LEU A 455 16.92 7.26 -2.44
C LEU A 455 18.17 6.57 -1.92
N TYR A 456 18.90 7.27 -1.05
CA TYR A 456 20.03 6.70 -0.30
C TYR A 456 19.52 6.10 1.02
N ALA A 457 19.06 4.85 0.95
CA ALA A 457 18.75 4.00 2.11
C ALA A 457 20.06 3.52 2.76
N LYS A 458 20.78 4.46 3.38
CA LYS A 458 22.20 4.37 3.70
C LYS A 458 22.53 3.28 4.72
N SER A 459 21.84 3.22 5.85
CA SER A 459 22.06 2.20 6.89
C SER A 459 20.88 2.09 7.87
N ASN A 460 20.95 1.14 8.81
CA ASN A 460 19.96 0.89 9.86
C ASN A 460 18.60 0.37 9.35
N ARG A 461 17.59 0.25 10.23
CA ARG A 461 16.27 -0.33 9.92
C ARG A 461 15.30 0.73 9.39
N GLN A 462 14.71 0.48 8.23
CA GLN A 462 13.87 1.44 7.52
C GLN A 462 12.63 0.75 6.93
N PHE A 463 11.49 1.45 6.94
CA PHE A 463 10.24 0.97 6.34
C PHE A 463 9.65 2.03 5.40
N TYR A 464 9.24 1.61 4.21
CA TYR A 464 8.61 2.45 3.21
C TYR A 464 7.30 1.79 2.81
N ARG A 465 6.18 2.49 2.97
CA ARG A 465 4.83 1.95 2.71
C ARG A 465 3.98 2.91 1.88
N ASP A 466 3.28 2.39 0.89
CA ASP A 466 2.43 3.16 -0.04
C ASP A 466 3.16 4.36 -0.69
N CYS A 467 4.49 4.25 -0.84
CA CYS A 467 5.34 5.32 -1.36
C CYS A 467 5.51 5.20 -2.89
N LYS A 468 5.76 6.34 -3.55
CA LYS A 468 6.12 6.40 -4.98
C LYS A 468 7.58 6.80 -5.11
N ILE A 469 8.43 5.88 -5.58
CA ILE A 469 9.88 6.07 -5.65
C ILE A 469 10.31 6.02 -7.12
N SER A 470 10.88 7.10 -7.65
CA SER A 470 11.18 7.20 -9.08
C SER A 470 12.56 7.78 -9.40
N GLY A 471 13.25 7.15 -10.36
CA GLY A 471 14.59 7.53 -10.78
C GLY A 471 15.12 6.69 -11.95
N THR A 472 16.42 6.76 -12.22
CA THR A 472 17.06 6.19 -13.42
C THR A 472 18.17 5.19 -13.13
N VAL A 473 19.23 5.63 -12.45
CA VAL A 473 20.42 4.84 -12.13
C VAL A 473 20.49 4.65 -10.63
N ASP A 474 20.57 3.40 -10.19
CA ASP A 474 20.85 3.02 -8.81
C ASP A 474 19.93 3.76 -7.82
N PHE A 475 18.69 4.03 -8.24
CA PHE A 475 17.85 5.03 -7.59
C PHE A 475 17.29 4.59 -6.22
N ILE A 476 17.53 3.34 -5.82
CA ILE A 476 17.43 2.84 -4.45
C ILE A 476 18.75 2.15 -4.08
N PHE A 477 19.57 2.77 -3.23
CA PHE A 477 20.95 2.32 -2.95
C PHE A 477 21.36 2.49 -1.48
N GLY A 478 22.40 1.74 -1.07
CA GLY A 478 22.95 1.77 0.30
C GLY A 478 22.96 0.42 1.02
N ASP A 479 23.14 0.46 2.35
CA ASP A 479 23.29 -0.72 3.22
C ASP A 479 22.31 -0.71 4.40
N ALA A 480 21.07 -0.27 4.18
CA ALA A 480 20.00 -0.43 5.17
C ALA A 480 19.46 -1.87 5.23
N THR A 481 18.80 -2.19 6.35
CA THR A 481 17.73 -3.19 6.39
C THR A 481 16.44 -2.45 6.05
N ALA A 482 16.11 -2.37 4.76
CA ALA A 482 14.97 -1.62 4.26
C ALA A 482 13.88 -2.57 3.72
N VAL A 483 12.65 -2.39 4.19
CA VAL A 483 11.46 -3.04 3.61
C VAL A 483 10.65 -1.97 2.89
N PHE A 484 10.37 -2.24 1.61
CA PHE A 484 9.46 -1.49 0.76
C PHE A 484 8.21 -2.35 0.60
N GLN A 485 7.08 -1.91 1.14
CA GLN A 485 5.83 -2.64 1.08
C GLN A 485 4.79 -1.81 0.35
N HIS A 486 4.09 -2.42 -0.61
CA HIS A 486 3.02 -1.76 -1.36
C HIS A 486 3.44 -0.44 -2.06
N CYS A 487 4.72 -0.33 -2.45
CA CYS A 487 5.26 0.86 -3.11
C CYS A 487 5.16 0.78 -4.64
N ASP A 488 4.98 1.92 -5.30
CA ASP A 488 5.22 2.05 -6.75
C ASP A 488 6.71 2.40 -6.97
N ILE A 489 7.43 1.54 -7.68
CA ILE A 489 8.86 1.68 -8.00
C ILE A 489 8.98 1.97 -9.50
N ILE A 490 9.28 3.23 -9.84
CA ILE A 490 9.02 3.78 -11.17
C ILE A 490 10.35 4.10 -11.87
N ALA A 491 10.72 3.28 -12.85
CA ALA A 491 11.89 3.51 -13.68
C ALA A 491 11.61 4.64 -14.69
N ARG A 492 12.44 5.66 -14.69
CA ARG A 492 12.33 6.83 -15.57
C ARG A 492 13.24 6.72 -16.79
N LEU A 493 12.97 7.50 -17.83
CA LEU A 493 13.85 7.55 -19.02
C LEU A 493 15.26 8.03 -18.62
N PRO A 494 16.31 7.21 -18.78
CA PRO A 494 17.68 7.57 -18.42
C PRO A 494 18.42 8.21 -19.60
N LEU A 495 19.64 8.72 -19.37
CA LEU A 495 20.53 9.03 -20.48
C LEU A 495 20.99 7.72 -21.18
N HIS A 496 21.49 7.85 -22.41
CA HIS A 496 21.94 6.70 -23.19
C HIS A 496 22.99 5.85 -22.43
N GLY A 497 22.67 4.59 -22.15
CA GLY A 497 23.53 3.62 -21.46
C GLY A 497 23.39 3.58 -19.92
N GLN A 498 22.68 4.53 -19.31
CA GLN A 498 22.31 4.55 -17.89
C GLN A 498 21.12 3.60 -17.60
N GLN A 499 21.08 3.00 -16.40
CA GLN A 499 20.19 1.87 -16.06
C GLN A 499 20.29 1.44 -14.57
N ASN A 500 19.46 0.47 -14.17
CA ASN A 500 19.29 -0.23 -12.87
C ASN A 500 18.43 0.47 -11.80
N ILE A 501 17.57 -0.32 -11.15
CA ILE A 501 16.73 0.11 -10.01
C ILE A 501 17.53 0.11 -8.70
N THR A 502 18.03 -1.06 -8.27
CA THR A 502 18.70 -1.19 -6.95
C THR A 502 20.22 -1.31 -7.02
N ALA A 503 20.89 -0.74 -6.02
CA ALA A 503 22.33 -0.81 -5.83
C ALA A 503 22.67 -1.02 -4.35
N GLN A 504 22.37 -2.22 -3.85
CA GLN A 504 22.58 -2.59 -2.45
C GLN A 504 24.07 -2.89 -2.21
N SER A 505 24.61 -2.42 -1.08
CA SER A 505 26.05 -2.39 -0.78
C SER A 505 26.45 -3.09 0.52
N ARG A 506 25.79 -4.23 0.81
CA ARG A 506 26.04 -5.03 2.02
C ARG A 506 27.52 -5.30 2.26
N ALA A 507 28.02 -4.75 3.37
CA ALA A 507 29.44 -4.70 3.66
C ALA A 507 30.09 -6.06 3.97
N THR A 508 29.35 -7.02 4.54
CA THR A 508 29.89 -8.35 4.91
C THR A 508 28.88 -9.48 4.75
N ALA A 509 29.39 -10.70 4.54
CA ALA A 509 28.59 -11.94 4.54
C ALA A 509 27.84 -12.20 5.86
N THR A 510 28.23 -11.58 6.98
CA THR A 510 27.58 -11.71 8.29
C THR A 510 26.56 -10.60 8.58
N SER A 511 26.56 -9.49 7.84
CA SER A 511 25.58 -8.42 8.03
C SER A 511 24.14 -8.90 7.81
N THR A 512 23.19 -8.37 8.58
CA THR A 512 21.75 -8.65 8.47
C THR A 512 21.01 -7.71 7.51
N THR A 513 21.72 -6.77 6.87
CA THR A 513 21.17 -5.79 5.92
C THR A 513 20.61 -6.42 4.64
N VAL A 514 19.59 -5.80 4.05
CA VAL A 514 18.83 -6.31 2.91
C VAL A 514 17.88 -5.22 2.41
N PHE A 515 17.66 -5.15 1.09
CA PHE A 515 16.47 -4.50 0.55
C PHE A 515 15.42 -5.56 0.22
N SER A 516 14.22 -5.43 0.78
CA SER A 516 13.10 -6.33 0.53
C SER A 516 11.93 -5.53 -0.03
N PHE A 517 11.47 -5.90 -1.23
CA PHE A 517 10.31 -5.34 -1.90
C PHE A 517 9.19 -6.36 -1.80
N GLN A 518 8.08 -6.00 -1.17
CA GLN A 518 6.90 -6.84 -0.98
C GLN A 518 5.66 -6.15 -1.54
N ASP A 519 4.84 -6.85 -2.33
CA ASP A 519 3.58 -6.32 -2.88
C ASP A 519 3.78 -4.98 -3.65
N CYS A 520 4.98 -4.76 -4.17
CA CYS A 520 5.34 -3.54 -4.90
C CYS A 520 4.96 -3.67 -6.38
N ASN A 521 4.77 -2.52 -7.03
CA ASN A 521 4.51 -2.42 -8.46
C ASN A 521 5.73 -1.79 -9.14
N ILE A 522 6.35 -2.49 -10.09
CA ILE A 522 7.59 -2.08 -10.75
C ILE A 522 7.31 -1.84 -12.24
N TYR A 523 7.42 -0.59 -12.69
CA TYR A 523 7.03 -0.18 -14.03
C TYR A 523 7.79 1.05 -14.55
N ALA A 524 7.63 1.33 -15.85
CA ALA A 524 8.20 2.49 -16.53
C ALA A 524 7.34 3.76 -16.37
N ASP A 525 7.95 4.93 -16.21
CA ASP A 525 7.26 6.21 -16.41
C ASP A 525 6.83 6.41 -17.87
N ASP A 526 6.00 7.43 -18.13
CA ASP A 526 5.46 7.67 -19.47
C ASP A 526 6.52 8.05 -20.51
N ASP A 527 7.69 8.54 -20.11
CA ASP A 527 8.78 8.86 -21.02
C ASP A 527 9.54 7.58 -21.42
N LEU A 528 9.88 6.73 -20.46
CA LEU A 528 10.50 5.43 -20.72
C LEU A 528 9.56 4.50 -21.49
N ARG A 529 8.26 4.50 -21.17
CA ARG A 529 7.23 3.72 -21.88
C ARG A 529 7.01 4.17 -23.34
N ARG A 530 7.39 5.41 -23.68
CA ARG A 530 7.34 5.96 -25.05
C ARG A 530 8.68 5.83 -25.80
N ALA A 531 9.76 5.43 -25.13
CA ALA A 531 11.03 5.16 -25.79
C ALA A 531 10.91 3.96 -26.74
N PRO A 532 11.73 3.87 -27.81
CA PRO A 532 11.73 2.71 -28.70
C PRO A 532 11.96 1.41 -27.92
N ALA A 533 11.19 0.36 -28.23
CA ALA A 533 11.30 -0.92 -27.54
C ALA A 533 12.74 -1.48 -27.64
N GLY A 534 13.32 -1.87 -26.50
CA GLY A 534 14.70 -2.35 -26.40
C GLY A 534 15.79 -1.27 -26.44
N SER A 535 15.45 0.03 -26.46
CA SER A 535 16.45 1.12 -26.41
C SER A 535 17.05 1.36 -25.02
N VAL A 536 16.41 0.86 -23.97
CA VAL A 536 16.85 0.97 -22.56
C VAL A 536 16.68 -0.39 -21.89
N GLU A 537 17.78 -0.94 -21.37
CA GLU A 537 17.73 -2.12 -20.50
C GLU A 537 17.49 -1.66 -19.05
N THR A 538 16.43 -2.14 -18.38
CA THR A 538 16.20 -1.86 -16.95
C THR A 538 16.33 -3.13 -16.14
N TYR A 539 17.21 -3.12 -15.14
CA TYR A 539 17.49 -4.26 -14.26
C TYR A 539 16.96 -4.01 -12.86
N LEU A 540 16.48 -5.05 -12.19
CA LEU A 540 16.07 -5.06 -10.77
C LEU A 540 17.21 -4.58 -9.86
N GLY A 541 18.46 -4.86 -10.22
CA GLY A 541 19.62 -4.25 -9.57
C GLY A 541 20.98 -4.73 -10.03
N ARG A 542 22.00 -4.09 -9.45
CA ARG A 542 23.42 -4.46 -9.54
C ARG A 542 24.10 -4.43 -8.16
N PRO A 543 25.09 -5.28 -7.89
CA PRO A 543 25.73 -5.32 -6.58
C PRO A 543 26.76 -4.19 -6.44
N TRP A 544 26.45 -3.16 -5.63
CA TRP A 544 27.33 -2.01 -5.48
C TRP A 544 28.50 -2.33 -4.54
N GLN A 545 29.71 -1.97 -4.99
CA GLN A 545 30.94 -2.02 -4.20
C GLN A 545 31.35 -0.59 -3.80
N PRO A 546 31.09 -0.14 -2.55
CA PRO A 546 31.50 1.18 -2.09
C PRO A 546 33.01 1.29 -1.87
N ILE A 547 33.71 0.16 -1.71
CA ILE A 547 35.17 0.08 -1.64
C ILE A 547 35.65 -0.74 -2.85
N GLN A 548 36.43 -0.12 -3.74
CA GLN A 548 37.00 -0.82 -4.89
C GLN A 548 37.78 -2.06 -4.46
N ASN A 549 37.72 -3.12 -5.27
CA ASN A 549 38.38 -4.41 -5.05
C ASN A 549 37.92 -5.21 -3.81
N THR A 550 36.79 -4.87 -3.17
CA THR A 550 36.18 -5.68 -2.09
C THR A 550 35.08 -6.61 -2.60
N GLN A 551 34.90 -7.77 -1.96
CA GLN A 551 33.82 -8.69 -2.33
C GLN A 551 32.44 -8.06 -2.05
N PRO A 552 31.52 -8.01 -3.02
CA PRO A 552 30.16 -7.55 -2.79
C PRO A 552 29.35 -8.65 -2.09
N PHE A 553 28.64 -8.31 -1.02
CA PHE A 553 27.70 -9.23 -0.36
C PHE A 553 26.24 -8.82 -0.54
N SER A 554 25.98 -8.04 -1.60
CA SER A 554 24.70 -7.41 -1.95
C SER A 554 23.51 -8.36 -1.76
N ARG A 555 22.45 -7.86 -1.10
CA ARG A 555 21.27 -8.67 -0.82
C ARG A 555 19.97 -7.91 -1.09
N VAL A 556 19.21 -8.39 -2.07
CA VAL A 556 17.93 -7.82 -2.50
C VAL A 556 16.91 -8.94 -2.75
N VAL A 557 15.65 -8.72 -2.38
CA VAL A 557 14.54 -9.65 -2.66
C VAL A 557 13.34 -8.88 -3.19
N PHE A 558 12.77 -9.32 -4.31
CA PHE A 558 11.45 -8.90 -4.78
C PHE A 558 10.47 -10.06 -4.61
N MET A 559 9.41 -9.87 -3.82
CA MET A 559 8.43 -10.91 -3.53
C MET A 559 6.99 -10.40 -3.63
N GLU A 560 6.12 -11.21 -4.22
CA GLU A 560 4.70 -10.91 -4.42
C GLU A 560 4.47 -9.59 -5.18
N CYS A 561 5.45 -9.15 -5.96
CA CYS A 561 5.42 -7.89 -6.70
C CYS A 561 4.80 -8.05 -8.10
N ILE A 562 4.25 -6.96 -8.65
CA ILE A 562 3.92 -6.86 -10.08
C ILE A 562 5.10 -6.22 -10.81
N MET A 563 5.55 -6.84 -11.90
CA MET A 563 6.63 -6.35 -12.75
C MET A 563 6.12 -6.21 -14.18
N SER A 564 6.13 -4.99 -14.72
CA SER A 564 5.85 -4.77 -16.14
C SER A 564 7.05 -5.20 -17.01
N ASN A 565 6.84 -5.29 -18.32
CA ASN A 565 7.85 -5.57 -19.33
C ASN A 565 9.01 -4.53 -19.42
N VAL A 566 9.10 -3.57 -18.51
CA VAL A 566 10.27 -2.69 -18.36
C VAL A 566 11.50 -3.49 -17.92
N ILE A 567 11.31 -4.57 -17.15
CA ILE A 567 12.40 -5.39 -16.63
C ILE A 567 12.99 -6.24 -17.76
N ASP A 568 14.30 -6.08 -18.00
CA ASP A 568 15.07 -6.90 -18.93
C ASP A 568 14.96 -8.38 -18.52
N PRO A 569 14.77 -9.34 -19.44
CA PRO A 569 14.64 -10.77 -19.12
C PRO A 569 15.78 -11.33 -18.25
N LYS A 570 17.00 -10.80 -18.37
CA LYS A 570 18.16 -11.14 -17.53
C LYS A 570 17.91 -10.83 -16.05
N GLY A 571 17.05 -9.85 -15.75
CA GLY A 571 16.59 -9.38 -14.43
C GLY A 571 17.64 -8.60 -13.65
N TRP A 572 18.86 -9.13 -13.56
CA TRP A 572 19.92 -8.59 -12.70
C TRP A 572 21.21 -8.36 -13.50
N ARG A 573 21.93 -7.28 -13.18
CA ARG A 573 23.16 -6.91 -13.88
C ARG A 573 24.40 -7.28 -13.04
N PRO A 574 25.40 -7.97 -13.61
CA PRO A 574 26.59 -8.37 -12.87
C PRO A 574 27.52 -7.18 -12.61
N TRP A 575 28.27 -7.26 -11.50
CA TRP A 575 29.49 -6.48 -11.29
C TRP A 575 30.68 -7.43 -11.26
N GLU A 576 31.53 -7.39 -12.29
CA GLU A 576 32.88 -7.98 -12.36
C GLU A 576 33.08 -9.34 -11.64
N GLY A 577 32.42 -10.40 -12.13
CA GLY A 577 32.84 -11.79 -11.90
C GLY A 577 32.79 -12.32 -10.46
N ARG A 578 32.06 -11.68 -9.54
CA ARG A 578 31.96 -12.08 -8.11
C ARG A 578 30.58 -12.65 -7.77
N THR A 579 30.55 -13.59 -6.84
CA THR A 579 29.44 -14.55 -6.67
C THR A 579 28.79 -14.60 -5.29
N ASP A 580 29.29 -13.88 -4.29
CA ASP A 580 28.83 -13.98 -2.88
C ASP A 580 27.64 -13.04 -2.53
N ILE A 581 26.76 -12.83 -3.50
CA ILE A 581 25.54 -11.99 -3.40
C ILE A 581 24.29 -12.86 -3.19
N TYR A 582 23.15 -12.26 -2.88
CA TYR A 582 21.86 -12.96 -2.81
C TYR A 582 20.75 -12.11 -3.43
N TYR A 583 20.29 -12.51 -4.62
CA TYR A 583 19.12 -11.94 -5.27
C TYR A 583 18.00 -12.96 -5.36
N GLY A 584 16.84 -12.61 -4.81
CA GLY A 584 15.68 -13.46 -4.72
C GLY A 584 14.47 -12.88 -5.43
N GLU A 585 13.73 -13.74 -6.13
CA GLU A 585 12.43 -13.43 -6.72
C GLU A 585 11.44 -14.51 -6.27
N TYR A 586 10.28 -14.13 -5.75
CA TYR A 586 9.30 -15.08 -5.21
C TYR A 586 7.85 -14.65 -5.49
N LYS A 587 7.09 -15.46 -6.24
CA LYS A 587 5.69 -15.20 -6.60
C LYS A 587 5.42 -13.81 -7.22
N ASN A 588 6.40 -13.24 -7.91
CA ASN A 588 6.18 -12.03 -8.70
C ASN A 588 5.26 -12.36 -9.90
N THR A 589 4.52 -11.37 -10.40
CA THR A 589 3.57 -11.51 -11.51
C THR A 589 3.73 -10.38 -12.53
N GLY A 590 3.10 -10.50 -13.71
CA GLY A 590 3.26 -9.56 -14.81
C GLY A 590 4.40 -9.90 -15.77
N ASP A 591 4.45 -9.24 -16.92
CA ASP A 591 5.32 -9.59 -18.05
C ASP A 591 6.82 -9.58 -17.70
N GLY A 592 7.25 -8.71 -16.79
CA GLY A 592 8.65 -8.63 -16.33
C GLY A 592 9.04 -9.70 -15.32
N ALA A 593 8.08 -10.45 -14.78
CA ALA A 593 8.31 -11.47 -13.76
C ALA A 593 8.69 -12.86 -14.31
N ASP A 594 8.76 -13.05 -15.64
CA ASP A 594 9.25 -14.32 -16.20
C ASP A 594 10.73 -14.53 -15.84
N VAL A 595 10.98 -15.56 -15.05
CA VAL A 595 12.33 -15.92 -14.60
C VAL A 595 13.11 -16.77 -15.62
N SER A 596 12.50 -17.19 -16.73
CA SER A 596 13.12 -18.09 -17.71
C SER A 596 14.40 -17.54 -18.35
N GLY A 597 14.44 -16.21 -18.57
CA GLY A 597 15.57 -15.48 -19.15
C GLY A 597 16.62 -15.00 -18.15
N ARG A 598 16.45 -15.25 -16.85
CA ARG A 598 17.30 -14.68 -15.79
C ARG A 598 18.74 -15.14 -15.88
N VAL A 599 19.64 -14.29 -15.38
CA VAL A 599 21.07 -14.59 -15.25
C VAL A 599 21.32 -15.89 -14.48
N LYS A 600 22.17 -16.76 -15.05
CA LYS A 600 22.55 -18.06 -14.45
C LYS A 600 23.82 -17.93 -13.63
N TRP A 601 23.77 -17.15 -12.54
CA TRP A 601 24.90 -17.01 -11.63
C TRP A 601 25.01 -18.22 -10.70
N THR A 602 26.17 -18.87 -10.72
CA THR A 602 26.47 -19.98 -9.81
C THR A 602 26.99 -19.44 -8.48
N PHE A 603 26.14 -19.48 -7.46
CA PHE A 603 26.55 -19.28 -6.07
C PHE A 603 27.44 -20.46 -5.64
N PRO A 604 28.71 -20.26 -5.24
CA PRO A 604 29.53 -21.34 -4.74
C PRO A 604 29.07 -21.70 -3.32
N CYS A 605 28.16 -22.68 -3.23
CA CYS A 605 27.82 -23.35 -1.98
C CYS A 605 29.11 -23.84 -1.32
N HIS A 606 29.66 -23.09 -0.37
CA HIS A 606 30.83 -23.50 0.40
C HIS A 606 30.36 -24.44 1.51
N PRO A 607 30.63 -25.76 1.44
CA PRO A 607 30.51 -26.60 2.61
C PRO A 607 31.65 -26.21 3.57
N ARG A 608 31.37 -25.29 4.50
CA ARG A 608 32.26 -25.09 5.64
C ARG A 608 32.29 -26.39 6.43
N ARG A 609 33.33 -27.20 6.23
CA ARG A 609 33.72 -28.23 7.20
C ARG A 609 33.94 -27.52 8.53
N ILE A 610 33.01 -27.70 9.46
CA ILE A 610 33.25 -27.36 10.86
C ILE A 610 34.36 -28.31 11.31
N GLY A 611 35.53 -27.74 11.63
CA GLY A 611 36.71 -28.51 11.98
C GLY A 611 36.48 -29.29 13.28
N GLY A 612 36.46 -30.62 13.18
CA GLY A 612 36.68 -31.48 14.34
C GLY A 612 38.13 -31.38 14.76
N SER A 613 38.39 -30.82 15.93
CA SER A 613 39.74 -30.79 16.51
C SER A 613 40.16 -32.19 16.95
N GLN A 614 41.20 -32.77 16.34
CA GLN A 614 42.01 -33.79 17.00
C GLN A 614 43.50 -33.60 16.73
N VAL A 615 44.19 -33.27 17.83
CA VAL A 615 45.48 -33.78 18.33
C VAL A 615 46.74 -33.64 17.47
N HIS A 616 47.83 -33.22 18.13
CA HIS A 616 49.18 -33.08 17.61
C HIS A 616 49.77 -34.33 16.93
N GLY A 617 50.63 -34.11 15.93
CA GLY A 617 51.63 -35.10 15.50
C GLY A 617 52.44 -34.70 14.26
N GLY A 618 53.69 -34.27 14.46
CA GLY A 618 54.84 -34.66 13.62
C GLY A 618 55.07 -34.02 12.23
N GLU A 619 56.21 -33.32 12.14
CA GLU A 619 57.20 -33.39 11.04
C GLU A 619 56.97 -32.64 9.70
N VAL A 620 58.06 -32.61 8.92
CA VAL A 620 58.48 -31.52 8.02
C VAL A 620 58.99 -32.10 6.67
N HIS A 621 58.71 -31.41 5.56
CA HIS A 621 59.60 -31.14 4.38
C HIS A 621 58.84 -31.00 3.04
N PRO A 622 59.42 -30.35 2.00
CA PRO A 622 58.66 -29.65 0.96
C PRO A 622 58.83 -30.18 -0.49
N GLY A 623 57.98 -29.69 -1.40
CA GLY A 623 58.24 -29.67 -2.85
C GLY A 623 57.12 -30.27 -3.72
N GLY A 624 56.90 -29.70 -4.92
CA GLY A 624 56.01 -30.27 -5.94
C GLY A 624 55.31 -29.23 -6.83
N GLN A 625 55.70 -29.18 -8.11
CA GLN A 625 55.10 -28.33 -9.17
C GLN A 625 54.19 -29.18 -10.09
N VAL A 626 53.15 -28.55 -10.68
CA VAL A 626 52.58 -28.80 -12.04
C VAL A 626 52.09 -30.24 -12.35
N ASP A 627 50.84 -30.51 -12.77
CA ASP A 627 50.25 -30.16 -14.08
C ASP A 627 48.72 -30.41 -14.13
N SER A 628 48.18 -30.34 -15.34
CA SER A 628 46.80 -30.22 -15.79
C SER A 628 46.11 -31.54 -16.16
N SER A 629 44.81 -31.43 -16.42
CA SER A 629 43.94 -32.39 -17.11
C SER A 629 43.61 -33.73 -16.41
N ASN A 630 42.37 -33.84 -15.92
CA ASN A 630 41.48 -34.86 -16.46
C ASN A 630 39.99 -34.52 -16.27
N ARG A 631 39.13 -34.92 -17.22
CA ARG A 631 37.68 -34.79 -17.10
C ARG A 631 37.12 -36.03 -16.40
N GLY A 632 36.46 -35.85 -15.26
CA GLY A 632 35.72 -36.90 -14.57
C GLY A 632 34.33 -36.42 -14.17
N HIS A 633 33.34 -36.59 -15.06
CA HIS A 633 31.94 -36.43 -14.68
C HIS A 633 31.53 -37.59 -13.75
N MET A 634 31.35 -37.31 -12.46
CA MET A 634 30.54 -38.16 -11.60
C MET A 634 29.20 -37.47 -11.32
N THR A 635 28.18 -37.87 -12.08
CA THR A 635 26.78 -37.60 -11.78
C THR A 635 26.36 -38.38 -10.54
N TYR A 636 26.02 -37.66 -9.46
CA TYR A 636 25.22 -38.23 -8.37
C TYR A 636 23.76 -37.81 -8.56
N SER A 637 22.93 -38.78 -8.92
CA SER A 637 21.47 -38.64 -8.90
C SER A 637 20.98 -38.68 -7.45
N ILE A 638 20.37 -37.60 -6.98
CA ILE A 638 19.47 -37.65 -5.82
C ILE A 638 18.05 -37.68 -6.36
N THR A 639 17.34 -38.74 -5.98
CA THR A 639 15.95 -38.99 -6.38
C THR A 639 15.00 -37.98 -5.75
N ASP A 640 13.98 -37.64 -6.55
CA ASP A 640 12.84 -36.80 -6.19
C ASP A 640 12.09 -37.30 -4.94
N ALA A 641 11.53 -36.35 -4.19
CA ALA A 641 10.54 -36.56 -3.13
C ALA A 641 9.37 -35.62 -3.41
N SER A 642 8.62 -35.95 -4.46
CA SER A 642 7.47 -35.20 -4.94
C SER A 642 6.29 -35.25 -3.95
N HIS A 643 5.35 -34.31 -4.12
CA HIS A 643 3.92 -34.59 -4.30
C HIS A 643 3.21 -33.33 -4.84
N GLY A 644 2.89 -33.33 -6.12
CA GLY A 644 2.06 -32.34 -6.81
C GLY A 644 1.54 -32.96 -8.11
N ASN A 645 0.22 -33.05 -8.28
CA ASN A 645 -0.38 -34.04 -9.18
C ASN A 645 -0.27 -33.75 -10.68
N VAL A 646 0.28 -34.75 -11.36
CA VAL A 646 0.13 -35.18 -12.76
C VAL A 646 -1.05 -34.60 -13.57
N ILE A 647 -0.74 -34.12 -14.78
CA ILE A 647 -1.58 -34.26 -15.97
C ILE A 647 -0.89 -35.27 -16.90
N LEU A 648 -1.64 -36.26 -17.41
CA LEU A 648 -1.11 -37.35 -18.24
C LEU A 648 -0.87 -36.90 -19.69
N PRO A 649 0.31 -37.17 -20.30
CA PRO A 649 0.47 -37.15 -21.75
C PRO A 649 0.04 -38.49 -22.38
N SER A 650 -0.53 -38.41 -23.59
CA SER A 650 -0.92 -39.58 -24.39
C SER A 650 0.30 -40.38 -24.90
N SER A 651 0.16 -41.71 -24.94
CA SER A 651 1.23 -42.67 -25.27
C SER A 651 1.91 -42.44 -26.63
N PRO A 652 3.25 -42.64 -26.74
CA PRO A 652 3.95 -42.67 -28.02
C PRO A 652 3.75 -44.02 -28.74
N ALA A 653 3.61 -43.97 -30.07
CA ALA A 653 3.62 -45.17 -30.91
C ALA A 653 5.05 -45.76 -31.02
N LYS A 654 5.15 -47.10 -31.08
CA LYS A 654 6.42 -47.79 -31.36
C LYS A 654 6.80 -47.69 -32.86
N PRO A 655 8.10 -47.71 -33.19
CA PRO A 655 8.56 -47.72 -34.58
C PRO A 655 8.47 -49.11 -35.21
N ASN A 656 8.45 -49.17 -36.54
CA ASN A 656 8.79 -50.39 -37.28
C ASN A 656 9.26 -50.07 -38.71
N SER A 657 10.44 -50.58 -39.07
CA SER A 657 10.99 -50.80 -40.43
C SER A 657 11.06 -49.61 -41.42
N SER A 658 12.07 -49.51 -42.27
CA SER A 658 13.04 -50.52 -42.73
C SER A 658 14.45 -49.97 -42.87
#